data_AF-A0AB36WVB1-F1
#
_entry.id   AF-A0AB36WVB1-F1
#
_cell.length_a   1.000
_cell.length_b   1.000
_cell.length_c   1.000
_cell.angle_alpha   90.00
_cell.angle_beta   90.00
_cell.angle_gamma   90.00
#
_symmetry.space_group_name_H-M   'P 1'
#
loop_
_entity.id
_entity.type
_entity.pdbx_description
1 polymer ?
#
loop_
_entity_poly.entity_id
_entity_poly.type
_entity_poly.pdbx_seq_one_letter_code
_entity_poly.pdbx_strand_id
1 'polypeptide(L)'
;MTDLKNKIIRLQEHLNHGLVGRKNEVKAALLTLLAGENLLLVGPPGTAKSLLARRVAGCLQSTDKHDASPVYFEYLLTKFSTPEEVFGPLSISELKKDNFKRNTTGYLPTVQIAFLDEIFKASSSILNALLTILNERQYHNGATLSAVPLQALIAASNELPTGQEELNALYDRFLIRKFVDYVRPDDIASLFELNSDYGNVESISMDEIKELTKRSDDVIVASQIVRVVQDIWLKHREIFSEDRRESLSDRRLVKLIKLLRISAASNGRYEVDLSDVVLLKDSLWNHPENKEAVFDLIFEVLQKNSCTVEVMPNDISTKDSQKKIEKPQNIERDITAESRLIKGYKGSGTKNNPILISNYEELLDLERKDVGQQGYYFKQTTDIDCTEINTWPNINFIGTYDGGGHTIKYKKGKNKITTVDGGIASLIGSQMLYGYGTSKYEASKIEYLFESVQGNSNLLNINLEDLCLCQDLYDSTVSDCVSVLNNISDDKHNMQISYLIKDIKKSKVTNCQTSSALAYKVSDSIINQCTSTSSILAHTVTDSTIQLSVAELSIALYLKKAILKQCQSFSVLVGKSAIESHIENCLVLLKTTEDIFLRYSSQYDLPDQLFGIESNEIQHRNYNTDEYLNVGLVVSHLESSNILNTFVTAHDLKRGVVMNYSMMWSGIASGCFDSKVEGCVLGSCRLKKPSNYGIYVGRKSRIAGYTEKSTFKSNISVSTQTGARSSTGENGETMDKLRLTQNYFENTLHWDFESVWYWDNDRNSPVLQMQTGNLIIDARSTEKLLTEDLLTRQISQNIWL
;
A
#
# COMPACT_ATOMS: atom_id res chain seq x y z
N MET A 1 -5.53 -30.81 -1.87
CA MET A 1 -6.07 -29.44 -2.00
C MET A 1 -5.04 -28.46 -2.54
N THR A 2 -3.82 -28.42 -2.00
CA THR A 2 -2.68 -27.66 -2.55
C THR A 2 -2.22 -28.14 -3.94
N ASP A 3 -2.39 -29.43 -4.24
CA ASP A 3 -1.91 -30.02 -5.49
C ASP A 3 -2.62 -29.48 -6.76
N LEU A 4 -3.97 -29.41 -6.76
CA LEU A 4 -4.74 -28.87 -7.89
C LEU A 4 -4.52 -27.35 -8.07
N LYS A 5 -4.43 -26.59 -6.97
CA LYS A 5 -4.11 -25.15 -7.02
C LYS A 5 -2.74 -24.90 -7.64
N ASN A 6 -1.72 -25.64 -7.19
CA ASN A 6 -0.37 -25.54 -7.73
C ASN A 6 -0.31 -25.95 -9.21
N LYS A 7 -1.07 -26.97 -9.61
CA LYS A 7 -1.23 -27.37 -11.01
C LYS A 7 -1.84 -26.25 -11.86
N ILE A 8 -2.87 -25.56 -11.38
CA ILE A 8 -3.47 -24.41 -12.06
C ILE A 8 -2.48 -23.24 -12.21
N ILE A 9 -1.67 -22.96 -11.18
CA ILE A 9 -0.65 -21.90 -11.24
C ILE A 9 0.40 -22.23 -12.31
N ARG A 10 0.91 -23.47 -12.34
CA ARG A 10 1.85 -23.93 -13.38
C ARG A 10 1.25 -23.85 -14.78
N LEU A 11 -0.02 -24.22 -14.94
CA LEU A 11 -0.76 -24.08 -16.19
C LEU A 11 -0.83 -22.61 -16.63
N GLN A 12 -1.12 -21.68 -15.72
CA GLN A 12 -1.14 -20.25 -16.03
C GLN A 12 0.24 -19.73 -16.45
N GLU A 13 1.31 -20.10 -15.73
CA GLU A 13 2.69 -19.72 -16.08
C GLU A 13 3.08 -20.22 -17.47
N HIS A 14 2.76 -21.48 -17.76
CA HIS A 14 3.04 -22.10 -19.06
C HIS A 14 2.23 -21.43 -20.19
N LEU A 15 0.93 -21.20 -19.98
CA LEU A 15 0.07 -20.52 -20.95
C LEU A 15 0.52 -19.09 -21.25
N ASN A 16 1.07 -18.40 -20.26
CA ASN A 16 1.60 -17.04 -20.41
C ASN A 16 2.94 -16.99 -21.15
N HIS A 17 3.69 -18.09 -21.24
CA HIS A 17 5.00 -18.12 -21.89
C HIS A 17 4.89 -17.76 -23.38
N GLY A 18 5.43 -16.62 -23.77
CA GLY A 18 5.36 -16.12 -25.14
C GLY A 18 4.02 -15.49 -25.56
N LEU A 19 3.12 -15.22 -24.62
CA LEU A 19 1.99 -14.31 -24.80
C LEU A 19 2.26 -13.00 -24.04
N VAL A 20 2.82 -12.02 -24.74
CA VAL A 20 3.20 -10.72 -24.15
C VAL A 20 1.96 -9.90 -23.84
N GLY A 21 1.85 -9.42 -22.60
CA GLY A 21 0.76 -8.53 -22.16
C GLY A 21 -0.63 -9.18 -22.07
N ARG A 22 -0.74 -10.52 -22.08
CA ARG A 22 -2.03 -11.25 -22.11
C ARG A 22 -2.39 -12.05 -20.85
N LYS A 23 -1.79 -11.70 -19.71
CA LYS A 23 -1.95 -12.48 -18.46
C LYS A 23 -3.40 -12.56 -18.00
N ASN A 24 -4.15 -11.46 -18.13
CA ASN A 24 -5.54 -11.38 -17.65
C ASN A 24 -6.51 -12.16 -18.54
N GLU A 25 -6.27 -12.18 -19.85
CA GLU A 25 -7.06 -12.91 -20.83
C GLU A 25 -6.84 -14.42 -20.68
N VAL A 26 -5.60 -14.85 -20.43
CA VAL A 26 -5.26 -16.25 -20.15
C VAL A 26 -5.96 -16.73 -18.86
N LYS A 27 -5.89 -15.94 -17.78
CA LYS A 27 -6.61 -16.22 -16.53
C LYS A 27 -8.12 -16.36 -16.78
N ALA A 28 -8.73 -15.42 -17.50
CA ALA A 28 -10.16 -15.45 -17.80
C ALA A 28 -10.56 -16.68 -18.63
N ALA A 29 -9.77 -17.05 -19.64
CA ALA A 29 -10.05 -18.21 -20.49
C ALA A 29 -9.90 -19.54 -19.74
N LEU A 30 -8.88 -19.67 -18.89
CA LEU A 30 -8.70 -20.86 -18.07
C LEU A 30 -9.81 -20.98 -17.00
N LEU A 31 -10.20 -19.88 -16.35
CA LEU A 31 -11.32 -19.88 -15.40
C LEU A 31 -12.64 -20.27 -16.10
N THR A 32 -12.87 -19.75 -17.32
CA THR A 32 -14.04 -20.11 -18.13
C THR A 32 -14.07 -21.60 -18.46
N LEU A 33 -12.91 -22.16 -18.81
CA LEU A 33 -12.76 -23.59 -19.08
C LEU A 33 -13.12 -24.45 -17.87
N LEU A 34 -12.59 -24.09 -16.70
CA LEU A 34 -12.90 -24.77 -15.43
C LEU A 34 -14.37 -24.61 -15.04
N ALA A 35 -14.97 -23.46 -15.35
CA ALA A 35 -16.37 -23.17 -15.04
C ALA A 35 -17.38 -23.88 -15.95
N GLY A 36 -16.94 -24.33 -17.12
CA GLY A 36 -17.82 -24.89 -18.14
C GLY A 36 -18.67 -23.82 -18.86
N GLU A 37 -18.20 -22.58 -18.85
CA GLU A 37 -18.93 -21.41 -19.37
C GLU A 37 -18.34 -20.93 -20.71
N ASN A 38 -18.85 -19.83 -21.26
CA ASN A 38 -18.42 -19.31 -22.56
C ASN A 38 -17.76 -17.93 -22.40
N LEU A 39 -16.65 -17.71 -23.11
CA LEU A 39 -15.85 -16.48 -23.10
C LEU A 39 -15.99 -15.75 -24.44
N LEU A 40 -16.15 -14.43 -24.40
CA LEU A 40 -16.06 -13.56 -25.56
C LEU A 40 -14.84 -12.64 -25.48
N LEU A 41 -14.00 -12.68 -26.51
CA LEU A 41 -12.84 -11.80 -26.71
C LEU A 41 -13.15 -10.76 -27.79
N VAL A 42 -13.23 -9.48 -27.41
CA VAL A 42 -13.50 -8.37 -28.33
C VAL A 42 -12.23 -7.54 -28.52
N GLY A 43 -11.83 -7.25 -29.75
CA GLY A 43 -10.67 -6.41 -30.00
C GLY A 43 -10.16 -6.49 -31.44
N PRO A 44 -9.18 -5.67 -31.85
CA PRO A 44 -8.71 -5.64 -33.24
C PRO A 44 -8.06 -6.96 -33.69
N PRO A 45 -7.96 -7.22 -35.00
CA PRO A 45 -7.26 -8.37 -35.54
C PRO A 45 -5.77 -8.32 -35.20
N GLY A 46 -5.11 -9.49 -35.13
CA GLY A 46 -3.66 -9.56 -34.81
C GLY A 46 -3.31 -9.49 -33.32
N THR A 47 -4.30 -9.55 -32.42
CA THR A 47 -4.11 -9.49 -30.95
C THR A 47 -3.88 -10.85 -30.26
N ALA A 48 -3.56 -11.90 -31.04
CA ALA A 48 -3.31 -13.27 -30.57
C ALA A 48 -4.51 -14.01 -29.92
N LYS A 49 -5.76 -13.62 -30.25
CA LYS A 49 -7.01 -14.25 -29.76
C LYS A 49 -7.11 -15.74 -30.11
N SER A 50 -6.85 -16.10 -31.37
CA SER A 50 -6.87 -17.50 -31.83
C SER A 50 -5.76 -18.33 -31.19
N LEU A 51 -4.56 -17.76 -31.03
CA LEU A 51 -3.44 -18.42 -30.35
C LEU A 51 -3.78 -18.75 -28.89
N LEU A 52 -4.41 -17.82 -28.18
CA LEU A 52 -4.87 -18.04 -26.81
C LEU A 52 -5.86 -19.20 -26.73
N ALA A 53 -6.84 -19.26 -27.62
CA ALA A 53 -7.82 -20.34 -27.65
C ALA A 53 -7.17 -21.71 -27.91
N ARG A 54 -6.23 -21.79 -28.87
CA ARG A 54 -5.47 -23.03 -29.14
C ARG A 54 -4.65 -23.49 -27.94
N ARG A 55 -4.02 -22.55 -27.22
CA ARG A 55 -3.22 -22.89 -26.04
C ARG A 55 -4.07 -23.41 -24.89
N VAL A 56 -5.22 -22.76 -24.63
CA VAL A 56 -6.18 -23.24 -23.62
C VAL A 56 -6.72 -24.62 -24.00
N ALA A 57 -6.96 -24.87 -25.28
CA ALA A 57 -7.37 -26.19 -25.75
C ALA A 57 -6.30 -27.27 -25.58
N GLY A 58 -5.03 -26.92 -25.76
CA GLY A 58 -3.90 -27.81 -25.51
C GLY A 58 -3.74 -28.24 -24.05
N CYS A 59 -4.37 -27.55 -23.09
CA CYS A 59 -4.34 -27.94 -21.68
C CYS A 59 -5.26 -29.12 -21.35
N LEU A 60 -6.27 -29.44 -22.17
CA LEU A 60 -7.15 -30.56 -21.90
C LEU A 60 -6.51 -31.89 -22.34
N GLN A 61 -6.41 -32.83 -21.41
CA GLN A 61 -6.08 -34.22 -21.73
C GLN A 61 -7.32 -34.95 -22.27
N SER A 62 -7.22 -35.51 -23.47
CA SER A 62 -8.17 -36.51 -23.96
C SER A 62 -8.11 -37.74 -23.04
N THR A 63 -9.25 -38.11 -22.45
CA THR A 63 -9.36 -39.24 -21.53
C THR A 63 -9.31 -40.60 -22.23
N ASP A 64 -9.45 -40.67 -23.56
CA ASP A 64 -9.57 -41.95 -24.26
C ASP A 64 -8.70 -42.02 -25.52
N LYS A 65 -7.65 -42.86 -25.46
CA LYS A 65 -6.86 -43.27 -26.65
C LYS A 65 -7.66 -44.11 -27.66
N HIS A 66 -8.92 -44.44 -27.35
CA HIS A 66 -9.80 -45.29 -28.15
C HIS A 66 -10.98 -44.56 -28.82
N ASP A 67 -11.27 -43.31 -28.46
CA ASP A 67 -12.34 -42.54 -29.08
C ASP A 67 -11.76 -41.28 -29.74
N ALA A 68 -11.72 -41.29 -31.07
CA ALA A 68 -11.06 -40.29 -31.92
C ALA A 68 -11.85 -38.96 -32.02
N SER A 69 -12.41 -38.49 -30.91
CA SER A 69 -13.13 -37.22 -30.87
C SER A 69 -12.13 -36.06 -30.79
N PRO A 70 -12.15 -35.09 -31.73
CA PRO A 70 -11.25 -33.96 -31.67
C PRO A 70 -11.55 -33.09 -30.45
N VAL A 71 -10.50 -32.76 -29.69
CA VAL A 71 -10.62 -31.94 -28.48
C VAL A 71 -10.95 -30.48 -28.84
N TYR A 72 -10.53 -30.03 -30.03
CA TYR A 72 -10.57 -28.64 -30.45
C TYR A 72 -11.19 -28.47 -31.85
N PHE A 73 -12.11 -27.51 -31.97
CA PHE A 73 -12.66 -27.02 -33.25
C PHE A 73 -12.36 -25.52 -33.40
N GLU A 74 -11.90 -25.10 -34.57
CA GLU A 74 -11.66 -23.69 -34.90
C GLU A 74 -12.33 -23.34 -36.22
N TYR A 75 -13.10 -22.26 -36.23
CA TYR A 75 -13.77 -21.77 -37.45
C TYR A 75 -13.91 -20.26 -37.47
N LEU A 76 -13.70 -19.66 -38.65
CA LEU A 76 -13.94 -18.24 -38.91
C LEU A 76 -15.34 -18.06 -39.52
N LEU A 77 -16.21 -17.34 -38.82
CA LEU A 77 -17.57 -17.11 -39.28
C LEU A 77 -17.64 -15.92 -40.23
N THR A 78 -18.39 -16.12 -41.31
CA THR A 78 -18.68 -15.10 -42.31
C THR A 78 -20.18 -15.03 -42.55
N LYS A 79 -20.64 -13.97 -43.21
CA LYS A 79 -22.06 -13.81 -43.59
C LYS A 79 -22.56 -14.91 -44.53
N PHE A 80 -21.65 -15.62 -45.19
CA PHE A 80 -21.95 -16.72 -46.11
C PHE A 80 -21.72 -18.10 -45.50
N SER A 81 -21.27 -18.17 -44.25
CA SER A 81 -21.01 -19.44 -43.60
C SER A 81 -22.28 -20.25 -43.50
N THR A 82 -22.16 -21.51 -43.90
CA THR A 82 -23.28 -22.44 -43.95
C THR A 82 -23.30 -23.33 -42.71
N PRO A 83 -24.49 -23.81 -42.27
CA PRO A 83 -24.57 -24.77 -41.17
C PRO A 83 -23.77 -26.06 -41.40
N GLU A 84 -23.50 -26.42 -42.65
CA GLU A 84 -22.73 -27.62 -43.02
C GLU A 84 -21.25 -27.48 -42.67
N GLU A 85 -20.70 -26.28 -42.75
CA GLU A 85 -19.30 -26.00 -42.39
C GLU A 85 -19.07 -26.05 -40.88
N VAL A 86 -20.09 -25.68 -40.08
CA VAL A 86 -19.96 -25.55 -38.62
C VAL A 86 -20.42 -26.81 -37.88
N PHE A 87 -21.52 -27.43 -38.33
CA PHE A 87 -22.12 -28.59 -37.68
C PHE A 87 -21.90 -29.90 -38.44
N GLY A 88 -21.29 -29.83 -39.62
CA GLY A 88 -20.96 -30.97 -40.46
C GLY A 88 -21.95 -31.19 -41.61
N PRO A 89 -21.48 -31.84 -42.71
CA PRO A 89 -22.27 -32.03 -43.91
C PRO A 89 -23.41 -33.03 -43.70
N LEU A 90 -24.44 -32.94 -44.54
CA LEU A 90 -25.52 -33.92 -44.57
C LEU A 90 -24.99 -35.29 -45.03
N SER A 91 -25.39 -36.34 -44.32
CA SER A 91 -25.01 -37.71 -44.68
C SER A 91 -25.82 -38.17 -45.89
N ILE A 92 -25.16 -38.31 -47.04
CA ILE A 92 -25.77 -38.78 -48.30
C ILE A 92 -26.40 -40.17 -48.12
N SER A 93 -25.80 -41.01 -47.28
CA SER A 93 -26.29 -42.37 -46.99
C SER A 93 -27.57 -42.40 -46.14
N GLU A 94 -27.73 -41.43 -45.22
CA GLU A 94 -28.96 -41.28 -44.42
C GLU A 94 -30.05 -40.55 -45.20
N LEU A 95 -29.67 -39.57 -46.03
CA LEU A 95 -30.60 -38.86 -46.91
C LEU A 95 -31.28 -39.81 -47.91
N LYS A 96 -30.55 -40.79 -48.45
CA LYS A 96 -31.10 -41.87 -49.29
C LYS A 96 -32.14 -42.76 -48.58
N LYS A 97 -32.22 -42.68 -47.26
CA LYS A 97 -33.17 -43.41 -46.40
C LYS A 97 -34.26 -42.48 -45.82
N ASP A 98 -34.44 -41.29 -46.40
CA ASP A 98 -35.34 -40.23 -45.91
C ASP A 98 -35.03 -39.72 -44.49
N ASN A 99 -33.80 -39.95 -43.99
CA ASN A 99 -33.34 -39.47 -42.69
C ASN A 99 -32.44 -38.22 -42.86
N PHE A 100 -32.93 -37.06 -42.42
CA PHE A 100 -32.17 -35.81 -42.41
C PHE A 100 -31.14 -35.77 -41.27
N LYS A 101 -30.02 -36.48 -41.42
CA LYS A 101 -28.94 -36.57 -40.41
C LYS A 101 -27.61 -35.99 -40.94
N ARG A 102 -26.96 -35.17 -40.12
CA ARG A 102 -25.61 -34.62 -40.37
C ARG A 102 -24.52 -35.51 -39.80
N ASN A 103 -23.38 -35.57 -40.50
CA ASN A 103 -22.16 -36.15 -39.98
C ASN A 103 -21.43 -35.10 -39.12
N THR A 104 -21.65 -35.17 -37.81
CA THR A 104 -21.13 -34.20 -36.84
C THR A 104 -19.70 -34.50 -36.38
N THR A 105 -19.12 -35.63 -36.82
CA THR A 105 -17.78 -36.06 -36.42
C THR A 105 -16.73 -35.07 -36.87
N GLY A 106 -15.97 -34.49 -35.93
CA GLY A 106 -14.97 -33.47 -36.27
C GLY A 106 -15.46 -32.03 -36.22
N TYR A 107 -16.76 -31.83 -35.98
CA TYR A 107 -17.41 -30.53 -35.97
C TYR A 107 -17.86 -30.15 -34.57
N LEU A 108 -18.34 -28.91 -34.44
CA LEU A 108 -18.73 -28.28 -33.17
C LEU A 108 -19.58 -29.17 -32.23
N PRO A 109 -20.56 -29.97 -32.70
CA PRO A 109 -21.37 -30.81 -31.81
C PRO A 109 -20.63 -31.98 -31.12
N THR A 110 -19.39 -32.29 -31.51
CA THR A 110 -18.62 -33.43 -30.97
C THR A 110 -17.36 -33.04 -30.21
N VAL A 111 -16.99 -31.75 -30.19
CA VAL A 111 -15.76 -31.29 -29.56
C VAL A 111 -15.96 -30.81 -28.13
N GLN A 112 -14.88 -30.86 -27.35
CA GLN A 112 -14.87 -30.36 -25.97
C GLN A 112 -14.60 -28.87 -25.88
N ILE A 113 -13.76 -28.32 -26.76
CA ILE A 113 -13.49 -26.88 -26.85
C ILE A 113 -13.71 -26.41 -28.29
N ALA A 114 -14.40 -25.28 -28.43
CA ALA A 114 -14.61 -24.62 -29.71
C ALA A 114 -14.11 -23.18 -29.67
N PHE A 115 -13.44 -22.76 -30.75
CA PHE A 115 -13.10 -21.38 -31.03
C PHE A 115 -13.85 -20.90 -32.28
N LEU A 116 -14.62 -19.82 -32.13
CA LEU A 116 -15.36 -19.20 -33.22
C LEU A 116 -14.93 -17.75 -33.38
N ASP A 117 -14.27 -17.44 -34.49
CA ASP A 117 -13.88 -16.06 -34.80
C ASP A 117 -14.99 -15.34 -35.60
N GLU A 118 -15.11 -14.03 -35.41
CA GLU A 118 -16.15 -13.18 -36.01
C GLU A 118 -17.59 -13.67 -35.74
N ILE A 119 -17.86 -14.05 -34.49
CA ILE A 119 -19.12 -14.69 -34.07
C ILE A 119 -20.39 -13.91 -34.44
N PHE A 120 -20.34 -12.58 -34.47
CA PHE A 120 -21.49 -11.75 -34.82
C PHE A 120 -21.76 -11.64 -36.32
N LYS A 121 -20.93 -12.24 -37.18
CA LYS A 121 -21.15 -12.30 -38.63
C LYS A 121 -21.87 -13.57 -39.07
N ALA A 122 -22.23 -14.46 -38.14
CA ALA A 122 -22.91 -15.70 -38.42
C ALA A 122 -24.32 -15.49 -39.01
N SER A 123 -24.78 -16.45 -39.82
CA SER A 123 -26.15 -16.47 -40.33
C SER A 123 -27.15 -16.84 -39.22
N SER A 124 -28.41 -16.41 -39.34
CA SER A 124 -29.48 -16.69 -38.36
C SER A 124 -29.68 -18.18 -38.08
N SER A 125 -29.47 -19.03 -39.10
CA SER A 125 -29.52 -20.50 -38.96
C SER A 125 -28.42 -21.03 -38.03
N ILE A 126 -27.22 -20.46 -38.09
CA ILE A 126 -26.10 -20.83 -37.21
C ILE A 126 -26.35 -20.27 -35.81
N LEU A 127 -26.81 -19.02 -35.68
CA LEU A 127 -27.10 -18.38 -34.39
C LEU A 127 -28.11 -19.18 -33.55
N ASN A 128 -29.22 -19.62 -34.14
CA ASN A 128 -30.25 -20.39 -33.44
C ASN A 128 -29.74 -21.76 -32.93
N ALA A 129 -28.94 -22.44 -33.75
CA ALA A 129 -28.29 -23.68 -33.33
C ALA A 129 -27.26 -23.43 -32.20
N LEU A 130 -26.47 -22.36 -32.31
CA LEU A 130 -25.51 -21.97 -31.26
C LEU A 130 -26.22 -21.61 -29.95
N LEU A 131 -27.36 -20.92 -29.97
CA LEU A 131 -28.12 -20.61 -28.76
C LEU A 131 -28.49 -21.86 -27.96
N THR A 132 -28.90 -22.93 -28.66
CA THR A 132 -29.27 -24.22 -28.06
C THR A 132 -28.03 -24.93 -27.49
N ILE A 133 -26.93 -24.97 -28.25
CA ILE A 133 -25.67 -25.60 -27.82
C ILE A 133 -25.06 -24.84 -26.62
N LEU A 134 -25.12 -23.51 -26.64
CA LEU A 134 -24.61 -22.66 -25.57
C LEU A 134 -25.49 -22.71 -24.30
N ASN A 135 -26.78 -23.07 -24.41
CA ASN A 135 -27.70 -23.20 -23.27
C ASN A 135 -27.66 -24.57 -22.62
N GLU A 136 -28.04 -25.54 -23.44
CA GLU A 136 -28.54 -26.84 -23.03
C GLU A 136 -27.49 -27.91 -23.29
N ARG A 137 -26.38 -27.53 -23.94
CA ARG A 137 -25.34 -28.45 -24.41
C ARG A 137 -25.99 -29.57 -25.25
N GLN A 138 -26.96 -29.19 -26.08
CA GLN A 138 -27.72 -30.07 -26.96
C GLN A 138 -27.72 -29.53 -28.39
N TYR A 139 -27.74 -30.46 -29.35
CA TYR A 139 -27.81 -30.16 -30.77
C TYR A 139 -28.92 -30.98 -31.42
N HIS A 140 -29.76 -30.31 -32.21
CA HIS A 140 -30.78 -30.95 -33.03
C HIS A 140 -30.16 -31.49 -34.32
N ASN A 141 -29.91 -32.80 -34.35
CA ASN A 141 -29.48 -33.50 -35.56
C ASN A 141 -30.70 -34.13 -36.24
N GLY A 142 -31.34 -33.35 -37.12
CA GLY A 142 -32.61 -33.74 -37.73
C GLY A 142 -33.72 -33.82 -36.69
N ALA A 143 -34.37 -34.98 -36.59
CA ALA A 143 -35.40 -35.26 -35.59
C ALA A 143 -34.84 -35.68 -34.22
N THR A 144 -33.54 -35.97 -34.13
CA THR A 144 -32.91 -36.49 -32.90
C THR A 144 -32.14 -35.41 -32.15
N LEU A 145 -32.30 -35.40 -30.82
CA LEU A 145 -31.51 -34.57 -29.91
C LEU A 145 -30.22 -35.31 -29.53
N SER A 146 -29.07 -34.68 -29.77
CA SER A 146 -27.76 -35.19 -29.36
C SER A 146 -27.16 -34.30 -28.29
N ALA A 147 -26.63 -34.90 -27.22
CA ALA A 147 -25.83 -34.18 -26.24
C ALA A 147 -24.50 -33.75 -26.85
N VAL A 148 -24.03 -32.56 -26.49
CA VAL A 148 -22.79 -31.96 -26.97
C VAL A 148 -21.79 -31.93 -25.79
N PRO A 149 -20.60 -32.56 -25.91
CA PRO A 149 -19.62 -32.63 -24.83
C PRO A 149 -18.82 -31.33 -24.62
N LEU A 150 -19.36 -30.19 -25.06
CA LEU A 150 -18.70 -28.90 -25.04
C LEU A 150 -18.48 -28.42 -23.61
N GLN A 151 -17.22 -28.38 -23.19
CA GLN A 151 -16.78 -27.83 -21.92
C GLN A 151 -16.74 -26.31 -21.98
N ALA A 152 -16.09 -25.72 -22.99
CA ALA A 152 -16.01 -24.27 -23.13
C ALA A 152 -16.00 -23.82 -24.58
N LEU A 153 -16.61 -22.65 -24.83
CA LEU A 153 -16.56 -21.97 -26.11
C LEU A 153 -15.89 -20.61 -25.94
N ILE A 154 -14.84 -20.37 -26.73
CA ILE A 154 -14.16 -19.08 -26.81
C ILE A 154 -14.56 -18.45 -28.13
N ALA A 155 -15.31 -17.36 -28.08
CA ALA A 155 -15.66 -16.58 -29.26
C ALA A 155 -14.77 -15.35 -29.38
N ALA A 156 -14.49 -14.93 -30.60
CA ALA A 156 -13.82 -13.66 -30.89
C ALA A 156 -14.65 -12.79 -31.83
N SER A 157 -14.53 -11.48 -31.67
CA SER A 157 -15.10 -10.50 -32.59
C SER A 157 -14.27 -9.23 -32.60
N ASN A 158 -14.27 -8.51 -33.72
CA ASN A 158 -13.67 -7.18 -33.80
C ASN A 158 -14.68 -6.07 -33.43
N GLU A 159 -15.98 -6.37 -33.47
CA GLU A 159 -17.07 -5.41 -33.27
C GLU A 159 -18.09 -5.96 -32.24
N LEU A 160 -18.92 -5.07 -31.69
CA LEU A 160 -20.06 -5.44 -30.85
C LEU A 160 -21.31 -5.66 -31.71
N PRO A 161 -22.28 -6.46 -31.24
CA PRO A 161 -23.50 -6.70 -32.01
C PRO A 161 -24.32 -5.41 -32.13
N THR A 162 -24.75 -5.06 -33.34
CA THR A 162 -25.59 -3.89 -33.61
C THR A 162 -26.95 -4.31 -34.18
N GLY A 163 -28.04 -3.84 -33.56
CA GLY A 163 -29.36 -3.77 -34.18
C GLY A 163 -30.15 -5.08 -34.41
N GLN A 164 -29.70 -6.24 -33.92
CA GLN A 164 -30.44 -7.52 -34.04
C GLN A 164 -30.68 -8.18 -32.67
N GLU A 165 -31.94 -8.49 -32.35
CA GLU A 165 -32.32 -9.14 -31.08
C GLU A 165 -31.67 -10.52 -30.89
N GLU A 166 -31.52 -11.28 -31.98
CA GLU A 166 -30.87 -12.61 -31.97
C GLU A 166 -29.41 -12.53 -31.51
N LEU A 167 -28.69 -11.49 -31.92
CA LEU A 167 -27.30 -11.26 -31.53
C LEU A 167 -27.20 -10.82 -30.06
N ASN A 168 -28.15 -10.05 -29.55
CA ASN A 168 -28.23 -9.70 -28.13
C ASN A 168 -28.49 -10.94 -27.26
N ALA A 169 -29.37 -11.83 -27.71
CA ALA A 169 -29.64 -13.10 -27.04
C ALA A 169 -28.40 -13.99 -27.00
N LEU A 170 -27.60 -14.01 -28.08
CA LEU A 170 -26.30 -14.70 -28.11
C LEU A 170 -25.29 -14.03 -27.19
N TYR A 171 -25.22 -12.70 -27.20
CA TYR A 171 -24.30 -11.92 -26.39
C TYR A 171 -24.48 -12.18 -24.88
N ASP A 172 -25.72 -12.30 -24.40
CA ASP A 172 -26.05 -12.71 -23.02
C ASP A 172 -25.56 -14.13 -22.66
N ARG A 173 -25.32 -15.01 -23.65
CA ARG A 173 -24.78 -16.37 -23.41
C ARG A 173 -23.30 -16.41 -23.07
N PHE A 174 -22.58 -15.31 -23.26
CA PHE A 174 -21.18 -15.17 -22.88
C PHE A 174 -21.10 -14.56 -21.49
N LEU A 175 -20.79 -15.40 -20.49
CA LEU A 175 -20.73 -14.99 -19.10
C LEU A 175 -19.59 -13.99 -18.90
N ILE A 176 -18.39 -14.34 -19.36
CA ILE A 176 -17.17 -13.54 -19.23
C ILE A 176 -16.88 -12.86 -20.57
N ARG A 177 -16.57 -11.56 -20.51
CA ARG A 177 -16.29 -10.72 -21.67
C ARG A 177 -15.01 -9.95 -21.44
N LYS A 178 -14.10 -9.97 -22.40
CA LYS A 178 -12.81 -9.29 -22.30
C LYS A 178 -12.51 -8.49 -23.56
N PHE A 179 -12.13 -7.24 -23.35
CA PHE A 179 -11.54 -6.40 -24.38
C PHE A 179 -10.03 -6.63 -24.46
N VAL A 180 -9.53 -6.87 -25.66
CA VAL A 180 -8.15 -7.22 -25.95
C VAL A 180 -7.57 -6.19 -26.92
N ASP A 181 -6.76 -5.26 -26.44
CA ASP A 181 -6.13 -4.21 -27.27
C ASP A 181 -4.70 -4.60 -27.69
N TYR A 182 -4.01 -3.84 -28.53
CA TYR A 182 -2.60 -4.07 -28.87
C TYR A 182 -1.69 -4.03 -27.63
N VAL A 183 -0.51 -4.65 -27.75
CA VAL A 183 0.49 -4.67 -26.68
C VAL A 183 0.97 -3.24 -26.43
N ARG A 184 1.17 -2.87 -25.16
CA ARG A 184 1.63 -1.53 -24.75
C ARG A 184 3.05 -1.27 -25.26
N PRO A 185 3.43 0.00 -25.53
CA PRO A 185 4.76 0.36 -26.04
C PRO A 185 5.93 -0.22 -25.23
N ASP A 186 5.78 -0.24 -23.90
CA ASP A 186 6.81 -0.72 -22.97
C ASP A 186 7.11 -2.22 -23.11
N ASP A 187 6.13 -3.00 -23.60
CA ASP A 187 6.21 -4.46 -23.71
C ASP A 187 6.57 -4.93 -25.13
N ILE A 188 6.68 -4.01 -26.11
CA ILE A 188 6.93 -4.36 -27.52
C ILE A 188 8.28 -5.10 -27.69
N ALA A 189 9.31 -4.72 -26.93
CA ALA A 189 10.62 -5.36 -26.98
C ALA A 189 10.52 -6.88 -26.72
N SER A 190 9.66 -7.28 -25.78
CA SER A 190 9.42 -8.68 -25.41
C SER A 190 8.79 -9.52 -26.53
N LEU A 191 8.17 -8.90 -27.53
CA LEU A 191 7.64 -9.63 -28.71
C LEU A 191 8.76 -10.12 -29.64
N PHE A 192 9.93 -9.47 -29.63
CA PHE A 192 11.05 -9.82 -30.51
C PHE A 192 11.97 -10.89 -29.90
N GLU A 193 11.88 -11.16 -28.60
CA GLU A 193 12.72 -12.13 -27.87
C GLU A 193 12.11 -13.54 -27.80
N LEU A 194 11.04 -13.81 -28.54
CA LEU A 194 10.29 -15.05 -28.48
C LEU A 194 11.04 -16.23 -29.11
N ASN A 195 11.77 -17.00 -28.30
CA ASN A 195 12.26 -18.33 -28.66
C ASN A 195 11.14 -19.37 -28.45
N SER A 196 10.75 -20.03 -29.55
CA SER A 196 9.63 -20.95 -29.65
C SER A 196 10.01 -22.39 -29.30
N ASP A 197 10.49 -22.66 -28.07
CA ASP A 197 10.62 -24.04 -27.61
C ASP A 197 9.48 -24.34 -26.61
N TYR A 198 8.46 -25.03 -27.13
CA TYR A 198 7.30 -25.47 -26.34
C TYR A 198 7.68 -26.76 -25.61
N GLY A 199 8.05 -26.64 -24.34
CA GLY A 199 8.13 -27.81 -23.45
C GLY A 199 6.76 -28.51 -23.31
N ASN A 200 6.76 -29.77 -22.88
CA ASN A 200 5.54 -30.56 -22.68
C ASN A 200 4.51 -29.80 -21.83
N VAL A 201 3.33 -29.58 -22.41
CA VAL A 201 2.20 -28.92 -21.76
C VAL A 201 1.73 -29.81 -20.61
N GLU A 202 1.83 -29.31 -19.37
CA GLU A 202 1.12 -29.91 -18.24
C GLU A 202 -0.37 -29.78 -18.53
N SER A 203 -1.16 -30.81 -18.27
CA SER A 203 -2.54 -30.90 -18.77
C SER A 203 -3.50 -31.30 -17.67
N ILE A 204 -4.72 -30.77 -17.76
CA ILE A 204 -5.84 -31.08 -16.87
C ILE A 204 -6.78 -32.08 -17.53
N SER A 205 -7.16 -33.11 -16.78
CA SER A 205 -8.10 -34.13 -17.25
C SER A 205 -9.55 -33.68 -17.03
N MET A 206 -10.46 -34.21 -17.83
CA MET A 206 -11.90 -33.95 -17.65
C MET A 206 -12.44 -34.44 -16.30
N ASP A 207 -11.84 -35.48 -15.72
CA ASP A 207 -12.24 -35.99 -14.41
C ASP A 207 -11.83 -35.05 -13.27
N GLU A 208 -10.66 -34.41 -13.38
CA GLU A 208 -10.24 -33.34 -12.45
C GLU A 208 -11.19 -32.14 -12.51
N ILE A 209 -11.65 -31.76 -13.71
CA ILE A 209 -12.64 -30.67 -13.88
C ILE A 209 -13.99 -31.06 -13.27
N LYS A 210 -14.45 -32.30 -13.46
CA LYS A 210 -15.68 -32.81 -12.84
C LYS A 210 -15.56 -32.85 -11.32
N GLU A 211 -14.42 -33.25 -10.79
CA GLU A 211 -14.15 -33.25 -9.35
C GLU A 211 -14.16 -31.82 -8.79
N LEU A 212 -13.54 -30.87 -9.48
CA LEU A 212 -13.59 -29.44 -9.13
C LEU A 212 -15.04 -28.92 -9.15
N THR A 213 -15.82 -29.28 -10.16
CA THR A 213 -17.22 -28.86 -10.27
C THR A 213 -18.05 -29.39 -9.10
N LYS A 214 -17.92 -30.69 -8.76
CA LYS A 214 -18.59 -31.28 -7.59
C LYS A 214 -18.20 -30.56 -6.29
N ARG A 215 -16.91 -30.28 -6.11
CA ARG A 215 -16.45 -29.50 -4.95
C ARG A 215 -17.01 -28.10 -4.91
N SER A 216 -17.14 -27.44 -6.07
CA SER A 216 -17.71 -26.10 -6.15
C SER A 216 -19.17 -26.07 -5.73
N ASP A 217 -19.92 -27.17 -5.90
CA ASP A 217 -21.31 -27.25 -5.43
C ASP A 217 -21.39 -27.26 -3.88
N ASP A 218 -20.35 -27.79 -3.22
CA ASP A 218 -20.22 -27.85 -1.75
C ASP A 218 -19.67 -26.54 -1.13
N VAL A 219 -19.18 -25.59 -1.93
CA VAL A 219 -18.64 -24.32 -1.43
C VAL A 219 -19.76 -23.45 -0.85
N ILE A 220 -19.54 -23.00 0.39
CA ILE A 220 -20.49 -22.16 1.11
C ILE A 220 -20.43 -20.73 0.56
N VAL A 221 -21.60 -20.16 0.26
CA VAL A 221 -21.73 -18.74 -0.07
C VAL A 221 -22.29 -18.04 1.15
N ALA A 222 -21.45 -17.27 1.85
CA ALA A 222 -21.85 -16.53 3.04
C ALA A 222 -23.02 -15.59 2.76
N SER A 223 -23.88 -15.36 3.76
CA SER A 223 -24.98 -14.38 3.63
C SER A 223 -24.47 -12.97 3.33
N GLN A 224 -23.24 -12.64 3.73
CA GLN A 224 -22.60 -11.37 3.40
C GLN A 224 -22.34 -11.24 1.88
N ILE A 225 -21.81 -12.29 1.23
CA ILE A 225 -21.57 -12.28 -0.22
C ILE A 225 -22.89 -12.18 -0.99
N VAL A 226 -23.95 -12.85 -0.52
CA VAL A 226 -25.28 -12.74 -1.13
C VAL A 226 -25.80 -11.30 -1.05
N ARG A 227 -25.65 -10.63 0.10
CA ARG A 227 -26.02 -9.21 0.26
C ARG A 227 -25.20 -8.30 -0.64
N VAL A 228 -23.88 -8.50 -0.71
CA VAL A 228 -22.98 -7.73 -1.59
C VAL A 228 -23.41 -7.86 -3.05
N VAL A 229 -23.71 -9.07 -3.52
CA VAL A 229 -24.18 -9.31 -4.89
C VAL A 229 -25.57 -8.69 -5.14
N GLN A 230 -26.47 -8.72 -4.14
CA GLN A 230 -27.76 -8.04 -4.21
C GLN A 230 -27.62 -6.52 -4.29
N ASP A 231 -26.73 -5.93 -3.48
CA ASP A 231 -26.44 -4.49 -3.48
C ASP A 231 -25.86 -4.05 -4.81
N ILE A 232 -24.89 -4.81 -5.37
CA ILE A 232 -24.35 -4.59 -6.71
C ILE A 232 -25.47 -4.59 -7.75
N TRP A 233 -26.40 -5.54 -7.68
CA TRP A 233 -27.50 -5.65 -8.64
C TRP A 233 -28.52 -4.51 -8.52
N LEU A 234 -28.87 -4.10 -7.30
CA LEU A 234 -29.77 -2.97 -7.07
C LEU A 234 -29.15 -1.66 -7.55
N LYS A 235 -27.90 -1.38 -7.17
CA LYS A 235 -27.17 -0.21 -7.65
C LYS A 235 -27.00 -0.22 -9.16
N HIS A 236 -26.73 -1.38 -9.77
CA HIS A 236 -26.61 -1.47 -11.22
C HIS A 236 -27.93 -1.09 -11.91
N ARG A 237 -29.07 -1.53 -11.37
CA ARG A 237 -30.38 -1.13 -11.90
C ARG A 237 -30.69 0.35 -11.72
N GLU A 238 -30.20 0.95 -10.64
CA GLU A 238 -30.35 2.38 -10.34
C GLU A 238 -29.49 3.24 -11.26
N ILE A 239 -28.19 2.96 -11.37
CA ILE A 239 -27.26 3.74 -12.20
C ILE A 239 -27.60 3.63 -13.68
N PHE A 240 -27.96 2.45 -14.15
CA PHE A 240 -28.28 2.20 -15.56
C PHE A 240 -29.78 2.25 -15.85
N SER A 241 -30.61 2.85 -14.99
CA SER A 241 -32.06 2.93 -15.21
C SER A 241 -32.44 3.66 -16.51
N GLU A 242 -31.60 4.61 -16.93
CA GLU A 242 -31.79 5.39 -18.15
C GLU A 242 -31.11 4.77 -19.39
N ASP A 243 -30.13 3.88 -19.22
CA ASP A 243 -29.43 3.22 -20.34
C ASP A 243 -30.00 1.84 -20.64
N ARG A 244 -30.90 1.78 -21.62
CA ARG A 244 -31.53 0.53 -22.09
C ARG A 244 -30.54 -0.49 -22.68
N ARG A 245 -29.28 -0.11 -22.94
CA ARG A 245 -28.23 -1.01 -23.44
C ARG A 245 -27.66 -1.90 -22.32
N GLU A 246 -27.81 -1.48 -21.07
CA GLU A 246 -27.37 -2.24 -19.90
C GLU A 246 -28.56 -2.93 -19.23
N SER A 247 -28.51 -4.25 -19.20
CA SER A 247 -29.51 -5.07 -18.52
C SER A 247 -28.87 -6.35 -18.02
N LEU A 248 -29.23 -6.72 -16.80
CA LEU A 248 -28.77 -7.94 -16.14
C LEU A 248 -29.95 -8.92 -16.03
N SER A 249 -29.77 -10.12 -16.58
CA SER A 249 -30.73 -11.21 -16.47
C SER A 249 -30.52 -12.00 -15.17
N ASP A 250 -31.60 -12.48 -14.56
CA ASP A 250 -31.53 -13.30 -13.33
C ASP A 250 -30.70 -14.57 -13.55
N ARG A 251 -30.76 -15.11 -14.77
CA ARG A 251 -29.93 -16.24 -15.21
C ARG A 251 -28.44 -15.95 -15.07
N ARG A 252 -28.02 -14.74 -15.40
CA ARG A 252 -26.61 -14.33 -15.30
C ARG A 252 -26.16 -14.34 -13.85
N LEU A 253 -26.96 -13.87 -12.91
CA LEU A 253 -26.65 -13.92 -11.47
C LEU A 253 -26.42 -15.35 -10.98
N VAL A 254 -27.26 -16.31 -11.38
CA VAL A 254 -27.09 -17.72 -10.99
C VAL A 254 -25.76 -18.28 -11.51
N LYS A 255 -25.42 -17.97 -12.77
CA LYS A 255 -24.14 -18.37 -13.37
C LYS A 255 -22.94 -17.69 -12.71
N LEU A 256 -23.09 -16.42 -12.31
CA LEU A 256 -22.05 -15.68 -11.59
C LEU A 256 -21.76 -16.33 -10.24
N ILE A 257 -22.78 -16.72 -9.47
CA ILE A 257 -22.58 -17.42 -8.20
C ILE A 257 -21.81 -18.73 -8.42
N LYS A 258 -22.15 -19.49 -9.47
CA LYS A 258 -21.41 -20.70 -9.84
C LYS A 258 -19.94 -20.39 -10.17
N LEU A 259 -19.68 -19.31 -10.91
CA LEU A 259 -18.32 -18.85 -11.23
C LEU A 259 -17.52 -18.50 -9.96
N LEU A 260 -18.14 -17.80 -9.01
CA LEU A 260 -17.53 -17.44 -7.72
C LEU A 260 -17.17 -18.69 -6.90
N ARG A 261 -18.06 -19.69 -6.85
CA ARG A 261 -17.79 -20.97 -6.17
C ARG A 261 -16.63 -21.72 -6.79
N ILE A 262 -16.51 -21.70 -8.12
CA ILE A 262 -15.40 -22.34 -8.84
C ILE A 262 -14.08 -21.59 -8.61
N SER A 263 -14.11 -20.25 -8.54
CA SER A 263 -12.97 -19.45 -8.12
C SER A 263 -12.51 -19.79 -6.71
N ALA A 264 -13.42 -19.90 -5.74
CA ALA A 264 -13.10 -20.30 -4.38
C ALA A 264 -12.53 -21.74 -4.31
N ALA A 265 -13.19 -22.70 -4.95
CA ALA A 265 -12.76 -24.10 -4.99
C ALA A 265 -11.38 -24.29 -5.64
N SER A 266 -11.10 -23.57 -6.74
CA SER A 266 -9.80 -23.61 -7.43
C SER A 266 -8.68 -22.96 -6.61
N ASN A 267 -9.02 -22.00 -5.75
CA ASN A 267 -8.11 -21.44 -4.74
C ASN A 267 -7.90 -22.35 -3.52
N GLY A 268 -8.61 -23.48 -3.44
CA GLY A 268 -8.58 -24.40 -2.30
C GLY A 268 -9.39 -23.94 -1.09
N ARG A 269 -10.33 -23.00 -1.28
CA ARG A 269 -11.21 -22.47 -0.24
C ARG A 269 -12.56 -23.18 -0.21
N TYR A 270 -13.16 -23.26 0.97
CA TYR A 270 -14.48 -23.85 1.21
C TYR A 270 -15.61 -22.81 1.28
N GLU A 271 -15.26 -21.53 1.28
CA GLU A 271 -16.16 -20.38 1.35
C GLU A 271 -15.74 -19.33 0.31
N VAL A 272 -16.72 -18.60 -0.23
CA VAL A 272 -16.49 -17.48 -1.16
C VAL A 272 -16.13 -16.23 -0.37
N ASP A 273 -15.05 -15.55 -0.77
CA ASP A 273 -14.61 -14.28 -0.15
C ASP A 273 -14.97 -13.07 -1.03
N LEU A 274 -14.78 -11.87 -0.47
CA LEU A 274 -14.98 -10.60 -1.18
C LEU A 274 -14.07 -10.45 -2.41
N SER A 275 -12.87 -11.05 -2.42
CA SER A 275 -12.00 -10.99 -3.61
C SER A 275 -12.62 -11.66 -4.82
N ASP A 276 -13.34 -12.77 -4.66
CA ASP A 276 -13.98 -13.45 -5.80
C ASP A 276 -14.98 -12.55 -6.53
N VAL A 277 -15.67 -11.66 -5.78
CA VAL A 277 -16.64 -10.71 -6.32
C VAL A 277 -16.01 -9.72 -7.30
N VAL A 278 -14.69 -9.48 -7.22
CA VAL A 278 -13.97 -8.64 -8.19
C VAL A 278 -14.01 -9.23 -9.62
N LEU A 279 -14.18 -10.55 -9.76
CA LEU A 279 -14.34 -11.21 -11.07
C LEU A 279 -15.61 -10.76 -11.82
N LEU A 280 -16.60 -10.20 -11.09
CA LEU A 280 -17.82 -9.67 -11.70
C LEU A 280 -17.55 -8.47 -12.62
N LYS A 281 -16.40 -7.79 -12.49
CA LYS A 281 -16.02 -6.64 -13.34
C LYS A 281 -15.97 -6.98 -14.83
N ASP A 282 -15.71 -8.24 -15.16
CA ASP A 282 -15.60 -8.71 -16.55
C ASP A 282 -16.88 -9.40 -17.03
N SER A 283 -17.89 -9.47 -16.17
CA SER A 283 -19.13 -10.22 -16.42
C SER A 283 -20.40 -9.38 -16.32
N LEU A 284 -20.37 -8.18 -15.74
CA LEU A 284 -21.58 -7.37 -15.53
C LEU A 284 -21.87 -6.36 -16.64
N TRP A 285 -20.86 -5.81 -17.32
CA TRP A 285 -21.08 -4.82 -18.37
C TRP A 285 -21.53 -5.47 -19.71
N ASN A 286 -22.40 -4.77 -20.44
CA ASN A 286 -22.80 -5.07 -21.81
C ASN A 286 -22.13 -4.15 -22.83
N HIS A 287 -21.83 -2.90 -22.48
CA HIS A 287 -21.16 -1.93 -23.34
C HIS A 287 -19.80 -1.50 -22.78
N PRO A 288 -18.75 -1.34 -23.62
CA PRO A 288 -17.40 -0.95 -23.19
C PRO A 288 -17.35 0.36 -22.42
N GLU A 289 -18.17 1.34 -22.81
CA GLU A 289 -18.23 2.66 -22.16
C GLU A 289 -18.61 2.56 -20.68
N ASN A 290 -19.40 1.55 -20.33
CA ASN A 290 -19.90 1.34 -18.98
C ASN A 290 -18.97 0.45 -18.13
N LYS A 291 -17.87 -0.05 -18.72
CA LYS A 291 -16.93 -0.94 -18.03
C LYS A 291 -16.29 -0.28 -16.80
N GLU A 292 -15.90 1.00 -16.91
CA GLU A 292 -15.31 1.76 -15.81
C GLU A 292 -16.37 2.03 -14.73
N ALA A 293 -17.57 2.49 -15.11
CA ALA A 293 -18.67 2.71 -14.18
C ALA A 293 -19.08 1.44 -13.41
N VAL A 294 -19.10 0.28 -14.09
CA VAL A 294 -19.37 -1.02 -13.45
C VAL A 294 -18.22 -1.41 -12.51
N PHE A 295 -16.97 -1.16 -12.89
CA PHE A 295 -15.82 -1.41 -12.02
C PHE A 295 -15.87 -0.55 -10.75
N ASP A 296 -16.14 0.75 -10.89
CA ASP A 296 -16.26 1.68 -9.77
C ASP A 296 -17.41 1.29 -8.84
N LEU A 297 -18.57 0.90 -9.40
CA LEU A 297 -19.71 0.41 -8.61
C LEU A 297 -19.34 -0.84 -7.80
N ILE A 298 -18.67 -1.82 -8.39
CA ILE A 298 -18.28 -3.04 -7.70
C ILE A 298 -17.28 -2.70 -6.58
N PHE A 299 -16.31 -1.83 -6.89
CA PHE A 299 -15.29 -1.44 -5.93
C PHE A 299 -15.88 -0.66 -4.75
N GLU A 300 -16.79 0.28 -5.00
CA GLU A 300 -17.50 1.04 -3.97
C GLU A 300 -18.32 0.11 -3.03
N VAL A 301 -19.03 -0.87 -3.60
CA VAL A 301 -19.80 -1.84 -2.79
C VAL A 301 -18.88 -2.78 -2.01
N LEU A 302 -17.72 -3.15 -2.56
CA LEU A 302 -16.74 -3.98 -1.86
C LEU A 302 -16.08 -3.22 -0.70
N GLN A 303 -15.66 -1.98 -0.91
CA GLN A 303 -15.10 -1.11 0.13
C GLN A 303 -16.08 -0.89 1.28
N LYS A 304 -17.37 -0.72 0.97
CA LYS A 304 -18.42 -0.57 1.98
C LYS A 304 -18.64 -1.83 2.85
N ASN A 305 -18.32 -3.01 2.32
CA ASN A 305 -18.59 -4.30 2.95
C ASN A 305 -17.33 -5.01 3.49
N SER A 306 -16.12 -4.50 3.25
CA SER A 306 -14.87 -5.01 3.80
C SER A 306 -14.72 -4.62 5.26
N CYS A 307 -14.98 -5.55 6.19
CA CYS A 307 -14.63 -5.40 7.59
C CYS A 307 -13.14 -5.65 7.82
N THR A 308 -12.49 -4.83 8.64
CA THR A 308 -11.18 -5.11 9.22
C THR A 308 -11.29 -6.33 10.15
N VAL A 309 -10.54 -7.40 9.87
CA VAL A 309 -10.46 -8.59 10.74
C VAL A 309 -9.10 -8.58 11.43
N GLU A 310 -9.12 -8.63 12.77
CA GLU A 310 -7.93 -8.88 13.60
C GLU A 310 -7.33 -10.26 13.26
N VAL A 311 -6.03 -10.27 12.94
CA VAL A 311 -5.27 -11.52 12.80
C VAL A 311 -4.99 -12.06 14.20
N MET A 312 -5.67 -13.14 14.59
CA MET A 312 -5.30 -13.90 15.79
C MET A 312 -4.03 -14.74 15.53
N PRO A 313 -3.06 -14.78 16.45
CA PRO A 313 -1.92 -15.68 16.35
C PRO A 313 -2.23 -17.08 16.92
N ASN A 314 -2.07 -18.08 16.04
CA ASN A 314 -1.73 -19.49 16.26
C ASN A 314 -2.47 -20.36 17.30
N ASP A 315 -2.94 -21.50 16.77
CA ASP A 315 -3.05 -22.80 17.44
C ASP A 315 -1.73 -23.21 18.14
N ILE A 316 -1.67 -23.16 19.47
CA ILE A 316 -0.84 -24.05 20.31
C ILE A 316 -1.58 -24.38 21.62
N SER A 317 -2.20 -25.56 21.62
CA SER A 317 -2.33 -26.57 22.70
C SER A 317 -2.58 -26.21 24.18
N THR A 318 -3.52 -27.00 24.73
CA THR A 318 -3.65 -27.58 26.09
C THR A 318 -4.46 -26.88 27.19
N LYS A 319 -5.67 -27.45 27.38
CA LYS A 319 -6.32 -28.00 28.61
C LYS A 319 -6.58 -27.11 29.85
N ASP A 320 -7.71 -27.47 30.48
CA ASP A 320 -8.23 -27.12 31.81
C ASP A 320 -8.98 -25.78 31.87
N SER A 321 -10.23 -25.63 32.34
CA SER A 321 -11.08 -26.43 33.24
C SER A 321 -12.57 -26.11 33.03
N GLN A 322 -13.39 -27.05 33.48
CA GLN A 322 -14.86 -27.03 33.57
C GLN A 322 -15.44 -25.94 34.48
N LYS A 323 -16.63 -25.40 34.12
CA LYS A 323 -17.91 -25.36 34.91
C LYS A 323 -18.80 -24.19 34.44
N LYS A 324 -19.96 -24.49 33.84
CA LYS A 324 -21.31 -24.57 34.44
C LYS A 324 -21.92 -23.24 34.90
N ILE A 325 -22.79 -22.71 34.03
CA ILE A 325 -24.17 -22.23 34.25
C ILE A 325 -24.50 -21.72 35.67
N GLU A 326 -24.90 -20.44 35.75
CA GLU A 326 -26.04 -20.01 36.56
C GLU A 326 -26.64 -18.69 36.01
N LYS A 327 -27.98 -18.65 35.95
CA LYS A 327 -28.82 -17.51 35.55
C LYS A 327 -29.40 -16.84 36.83
N PRO A 328 -30.02 -15.66 36.74
CA PRO A 328 -29.79 -14.52 37.63
C PRO A 328 -30.81 -14.41 38.78
N GLN A 329 -30.45 -13.65 39.83
CA GLN A 329 -31.40 -12.96 40.72
C GLN A 329 -30.72 -11.80 41.50
N ASN A 330 -30.96 -10.57 41.02
CA ASN A 330 -31.57 -9.44 41.73
C ASN A 330 -31.19 -9.12 43.20
N ILE A 331 -30.64 -7.92 43.46
CA ILE A 331 -31.36 -6.73 43.98
C ILE A 331 -30.40 -5.65 44.54
N GLU A 332 -30.53 -4.46 43.94
CA GLU A 332 -30.46 -3.10 44.52
C GLU A 332 -29.23 -2.65 45.35
N ARG A 333 -28.54 -1.62 44.83
CA ARG A 333 -28.65 -0.21 45.30
C ARG A 333 -27.60 0.65 44.60
N ASP A 334 -28.06 1.45 43.65
CA ASP A 334 -27.85 2.91 43.57
C ASP A 334 -28.30 3.41 42.21
N ILE A 335 -29.62 3.50 42.11
CA ILE A 335 -30.33 4.31 41.13
C ILE A 335 -30.16 5.76 41.58
N THR A 336 -29.12 6.45 41.11
CA THR A 336 -29.07 7.93 41.02
C THR A 336 -27.98 8.37 40.04
N ALA A 337 -28.25 8.28 38.75
CA ALA A 337 -27.74 9.19 37.71
C ALA A 337 -28.49 8.88 36.41
N GLU A 338 -29.81 9.05 36.43
CA GLU A 338 -30.62 9.06 35.20
C GLU A 338 -30.06 10.12 34.23
N SER A 339 -29.57 9.62 33.10
CA SER A 339 -29.76 10.18 31.76
C SER A 339 -29.94 11.70 31.68
N ARG A 340 -28.84 12.44 31.76
CA ARG A 340 -28.71 13.63 30.91
C ARG A 340 -28.27 13.16 29.54
N LEU A 341 -29.22 12.66 28.74
CA LEU A 341 -29.02 12.59 27.29
C LEU A 341 -28.73 14.02 26.84
N ILE A 342 -27.53 14.27 26.32
CA ILE A 342 -27.21 15.55 25.73
C ILE A 342 -28.09 15.65 24.49
N LYS A 343 -29.03 16.61 24.48
CA LYS A 343 -30.06 16.74 23.45
C LYS A 343 -29.39 16.77 22.07
N GLY A 344 -29.70 15.78 21.23
CA GLY A 344 -29.20 15.69 19.86
C GLY A 344 -28.21 14.55 19.60
N TYR A 345 -27.53 14.01 20.62
CA TYR A 345 -26.47 13.00 20.43
C TYR A 345 -26.85 11.61 20.94
N LYS A 346 -26.28 10.58 20.31
CA LYS A 346 -26.34 9.19 20.78
C LYS A 346 -25.22 8.94 21.78
N GLY A 347 -25.59 8.77 23.06
CA GLY A 347 -24.64 8.51 24.15
C GLY A 347 -24.81 9.48 25.32
N SER A 348 -24.27 9.15 26.48
CA SER A 348 -24.29 10.01 27.67
C SER A 348 -22.96 10.72 27.93
N GLY A 349 -21.95 10.52 27.09
CA GLY A 349 -20.62 11.13 27.24
C GLY A 349 -19.76 10.51 28.33
N THR A 350 -20.17 9.37 28.87
CA THR A 350 -19.43 8.62 29.91
C THR A 350 -18.55 7.56 29.27
N LYS A 351 -17.51 7.08 29.97
CA LYS A 351 -16.60 6.04 29.48
C LYS A 351 -17.33 4.76 28.99
N ASN A 352 -18.41 4.35 29.66
CA ASN A 352 -19.19 3.16 29.30
C ASN A 352 -20.24 3.42 28.22
N ASN A 353 -20.54 4.69 27.92
CA ASN A 353 -21.53 5.09 26.94
C ASN A 353 -21.10 6.42 26.29
N PRO A 354 -20.05 6.38 25.44
CA PRO A 354 -19.48 7.56 24.79
C PRO A 354 -20.48 8.19 23.82
N ILE A 355 -20.29 9.47 23.52
CA ILE A 355 -21.00 10.15 22.45
C ILE A 355 -20.47 9.62 21.13
N LEU A 356 -21.37 9.09 20.29
CA LEU A 356 -21.01 8.56 18.99
C LEU A 356 -20.95 9.68 17.95
N ILE A 357 -19.87 9.70 17.18
CA ILE A 357 -19.67 10.61 16.05
C ILE A 357 -19.70 9.77 14.76
N SER A 358 -20.62 10.11 13.87
CA SER A 358 -20.93 9.34 12.65
C SER A 358 -21.00 10.19 11.39
N ASN A 359 -20.96 11.51 11.52
CA ASN A 359 -20.99 12.45 10.40
C ASN A 359 -20.18 13.71 10.72
N TYR A 360 -19.94 14.55 9.72
CA TYR A 360 -19.16 15.78 9.90
C TYR A 360 -19.89 16.82 10.77
N GLU A 361 -21.23 16.85 10.78
CA GLU A 361 -21.99 17.82 11.59
C GLU A 361 -21.78 17.59 13.09
N GLU A 362 -21.84 16.32 13.52
CA GLU A 362 -21.55 15.89 14.90
C GLU A 362 -20.09 16.17 15.30
N LEU A 363 -19.17 16.11 14.34
CA LEU A 363 -17.76 16.46 14.55
C LEU A 363 -17.58 17.98 14.73
N LEU A 364 -18.22 18.79 13.89
CA LEU A 364 -18.15 20.25 13.97
C LEU A 364 -18.80 20.79 15.26
N ASP A 365 -19.83 20.11 15.77
CA ASP A 365 -20.47 20.45 17.04
C ASP A 365 -19.54 20.42 18.25
N LEU A 366 -18.37 19.77 18.16
CA LEU A 366 -17.32 19.84 19.18
C LEU A 366 -16.80 21.27 19.39
N GLU A 367 -16.98 22.18 18.43
CA GLU A 367 -16.69 23.61 18.60
C GLU A 367 -17.48 24.21 19.78
N ARG A 368 -18.68 23.69 20.03
CA ARG A 368 -19.56 24.22 21.05
C ARG A 368 -19.07 23.89 22.45
N LYS A 369 -19.01 24.92 23.31
CA LYS A 369 -18.53 24.80 24.69
C LYS A 369 -19.35 23.83 25.55
N ASP A 370 -20.64 23.66 25.24
CA ASP A 370 -21.54 22.74 25.96
C ASP A 370 -21.35 21.27 25.57
N VAL A 371 -20.54 20.98 24.55
CA VAL A 371 -20.25 19.62 24.07
C VAL A 371 -18.76 19.32 24.20
N GLY A 372 -17.90 19.96 23.40
CA GLY A 372 -16.48 19.60 23.26
C GLY A 372 -15.57 20.04 24.41
N GLN A 373 -16.05 20.87 25.35
CA GLN A 373 -15.26 21.37 26.49
C GLN A 373 -15.73 20.84 27.85
N GLN A 374 -16.57 19.82 27.87
CA GLN A 374 -17.15 19.26 29.10
C GLN A 374 -16.41 18.03 29.65
N GLY A 375 -15.34 17.57 28.99
CA GLY A 375 -14.59 16.39 29.43
C GLY A 375 -15.25 15.06 29.06
N TYR A 376 -16.16 15.04 28.08
CA TYR A 376 -16.88 13.83 27.69
C TYR A 376 -15.99 12.83 26.91
N TYR A 377 -16.47 11.59 26.82
CA TYR A 377 -15.91 10.55 25.97
C TYR A 377 -16.65 10.53 24.64
N PHE A 378 -15.91 10.63 23.54
CA PHE A 378 -16.37 10.59 22.17
C PHE A 378 -15.77 9.39 21.45
N LYS A 379 -16.57 8.75 20.61
CA LYS A 379 -16.12 7.64 19.76
C LYS A 379 -16.62 7.81 18.33
N GLN A 380 -15.71 7.85 17.38
CA GLN A 380 -16.02 7.84 15.97
C GLN A 380 -16.41 6.43 15.53
N THR A 381 -17.41 6.34 14.66
CA THR A 381 -18.02 5.06 14.24
C THR A 381 -17.96 4.80 12.73
N THR A 382 -17.59 5.81 11.96
CA THR A 382 -17.51 5.78 10.50
C THR A 382 -16.42 6.75 10.02
N ASP A 383 -15.96 6.59 8.79
CA ASP A 383 -15.12 7.59 8.15
C ASP A 383 -15.92 8.89 7.93
N ILE A 384 -15.25 10.03 8.11
CA ILE A 384 -15.85 11.36 8.03
C ILE A 384 -15.18 12.13 6.90
N ASP A 385 -15.93 12.40 5.84
CA ASP A 385 -15.50 13.26 4.74
C ASP A 385 -15.98 14.70 4.98
N CYS A 386 -15.02 15.61 5.17
CA CYS A 386 -15.22 17.04 5.39
C CYS A 386 -14.86 17.87 4.15
N THR A 387 -14.69 17.26 2.97
CA THR A 387 -14.25 17.94 1.75
C THR A 387 -15.23 19.00 1.23
N GLU A 388 -16.50 18.93 1.61
CA GLU A 388 -17.53 19.91 1.25
C GLU A 388 -17.52 21.18 2.13
N ILE A 389 -16.73 21.19 3.21
CA ILE A 389 -16.66 22.31 4.15
C ILE A 389 -15.71 23.40 3.61
N ASN A 390 -16.23 24.62 3.46
CA ASN A 390 -15.45 25.75 2.94
C ASN A 390 -14.48 26.37 3.96
N THR A 391 -14.81 26.30 5.25
CA THR A 391 -14.03 26.90 6.34
C THR A 391 -14.05 25.99 7.57
N TRP A 392 -12.87 25.58 8.03
CA TRP A 392 -12.75 24.75 9.23
C TRP A 392 -12.94 25.58 10.51
N PRO A 393 -13.75 25.13 11.49
CA PRO A 393 -13.95 25.85 12.76
C PRO A 393 -12.75 25.72 13.70
N ASN A 394 -12.61 26.65 14.62
CA ASN A 394 -11.56 26.60 15.64
C ASN A 394 -12.05 25.84 16.87
N ILE A 395 -11.85 24.52 16.89
CA ILE A 395 -12.35 23.63 17.95
C ILE A 395 -11.38 23.59 19.14
N ASN A 396 -11.80 24.08 20.31
CA ASN A 396 -11.06 23.89 21.57
C ASN A 396 -11.65 22.71 22.33
N PHE A 397 -10.82 21.71 22.64
CA PHE A 397 -11.27 20.40 23.10
C PHE A 397 -10.78 20.05 24.51
N ILE A 398 -11.70 19.51 25.33
CA ILE A 398 -11.45 18.92 26.63
C ILE A 398 -12.26 17.62 26.72
N GLY A 399 -11.60 16.46 26.77
CA GLY A 399 -12.24 15.16 26.84
C GLY A 399 -11.40 14.02 26.29
N THR A 400 -12.04 12.88 26.03
CA THR A 400 -11.42 11.74 25.34
C THR A 400 -12.05 11.57 23.97
N TYR A 401 -11.25 11.60 22.91
CA TYR A 401 -11.69 11.33 21.54
C TYR A 401 -11.02 10.04 21.04
N ASP A 402 -11.82 9.00 20.82
CA ASP A 402 -11.38 7.75 20.18
C ASP A 402 -11.85 7.76 18.71
N GLY A 403 -10.92 7.88 17.78
CA GLY A 403 -11.19 7.83 16.35
C GLY A 403 -11.63 6.45 15.85
N GLY A 404 -11.50 5.40 16.67
CA GLY A 404 -11.89 4.04 16.29
C GLY A 404 -11.12 3.46 15.09
N GLY A 405 -10.04 4.11 14.65
CA GLY A 405 -9.30 3.78 13.43
C GLY A 405 -9.96 4.29 12.14
N HIS A 406 -11.04 5.05 12.25
CA HIS A 406 -11.71 5.68 11.11
C HIS A 406 -10.98 6.95 10.66
N THR A 407 -11.13 7.27 9.37
CA THR A 407 -10.42 8.39 8.73
C THR A 407 -11.25 9.66 8.73
N ILE A 408 -10.63 10.80 9.06
CA ILE A 408 -11.19 12.13 8.86
C ILE A 408 -10.44 12.77 7.70
N LYS A 409 -11.16 13.06 6.61
CA LYS A 409 -10.59 13.65 5.39
C LYS A 409 -11.05 15.09 5.23
N TYR A 410 -10.13 16.02 4.98
CA TYR A 410 -10.47 17.41 4.67
C TYR A 410 -9.64 17.90 3.49
N LYS A 411 -10.29 18.37 2.41
CA LYS A 411 -9.59 18.92 1.23
C LYS A 411 -9.95 20.38 1.05
N LYS A 412 -8.95 21.26 1.15
CA LYS A 412 -9.13 22.69 0.83
C LYS A 412 -9.44 22.84 -0.68
N GLY A 413 -10.43 23.67 -1.00
CA GLY A 413 -10.98 23.84 -2.35
C GLY A 413 -9.94 24.06 -3.46
N LYS A 414 -10.22 23.44 -4.61
CA LYS A 414 -9.46 23.37 -5.87
C LYS A 414 -8.72 24.66 -6.26
N ASN A 415 -7.39 24.58 -6.37
CA ASN A 415 -6.68 25.15 -7.52
C ASN A 415 -6.38 24.00 -8.49
N LYS A 416 -6.77 24.17 -9.77
CA LYS A 416 -6.56 23.21 -10.86
C LYS A 416 -5.08 22.87 -11.01
N ILE A 417 -4.73 21.59 -11.05
CA ILE A 417 -3.43 21.10 -11.52
C ILE A 417 -3.66 20.02 -12.57
N THR A 418 -3.08 20.24 -13.75
CA THR A 418 -2.92 19.28 -14.84
C THR A 418 -1.63 18.50 -14.65
N THR A 419 -1.72 17.19 -14.82
CA THR A 419 -0.69 16.14 -14.68
C THR A 419 0.59 16.35 -15.50
N VAL A 420 1.74 15.97 -14.92
CA VAL A 420 2.84 15.32 -15.66
C VAL A 420 3.39 14.17 -14.82
N ASP A 421 3.56 13.03 -15.49
CA ASP A 421 4.20 11.80 -15.01
C ASP A 421 5.64 12.02 -14.51
N GLY A 422 5.98 11.34 -13.41
CA GLY A 422 7.36 11.00 -13.04
C GLY A 422 7.99 11.78 -11.88
N GLY A 423 8.14 11.13 -10.73
CA GLY A 423 9.17 11.44 -9.73
C GLY A 423 8.72 12.17 -8.45
N ILE A 424 8.07 11.46 -7.53
CA ILE A 424 7.64 11.99 -6.20
C ILE A 424 8.81 11.99 -5.18
N ALA A 425 9.99 12.46 -5.58
CA ALA A 425 11.13 12.65 -4.66
C ALA A 425 11.80 14.02 -4.77
N SER A 426 11.35 14.89 -5.68
CA SER A 426 12.07 16.14 -6.00
C SER A 426 11.34 17.45 -5.70
N LEU A 427 10.16 17.43 -5.07
CA LEU A 427 9.34 18.63 -4.85
C LEU A 427 9.38 19.21 -3.44
N ILE A 428 10.13 18.61 -2.51
CA ILE A 428 10.28 19.13 -1.14
C ILE A 428 11.42 20.17 -1.02
N GLY A 429 12.15 20.50 -2.10
CA GLY A 429 13.36 21.35 -1.98
C GLY A 429 13.62 22.55 -2.83
N SER A 430 12.70 23.05 -3.64
CA SER A 430 13.08 24.03 -4.65
C SER A 430 12.64 25.48 -4.48
N GLN A 431 11.91 25.94 -3.46
CA GLN A 431 11.70 27.39 -3.30
C GLN A 431 11.00 27.78 -1.98
N MET A 432 11.78 27.71 -0.93
CA MET A 432 11.61 28.60 0.21
C MET A 432 12.93 29.34 0.32
N LEU A 433 12.85 30.66 0.46
CA LEU A 433 13.91 31.55 0.99
C LEU A 433 14.69 32.44 0.00
N TYR A 434 13.98 33.36 -0.65
CA TYR A 434 14.53 34.69 -0.88
C TYR A 434 13.70 35.74 -0.15
N GLY A 435 14.18 36.13 1.02
CA GLY A 435 13.79 37.38 1.66
C GLY A 435 14.57 38.55 1.09
N TYR A 436 14.30 38.94 -0.15
CA TYR A 436 14.51 40.33 -0.60
C TYR A 436 13.42 40.70 -1.60
N GLY A 437 12.44 41.44 -1.09
CA GLY A 437 11.31 41.93 -1.87
C GLY A 437 10.03 41.80 -1.06
N THR A 438 9.47 42.93 -0.66
CA THR A 438 8.14 43.07 -0.09
C THR A 438 7.08 42.45 -1.01
N SER A 439 6.80 41.15 -0.86
CA SER A 439 5.60 40.51 -1.39
C SER A 439 4.88 39.86 -0.23
N LYS A 440 3.62 40.27 -0.01
CA LYS A 440 2.74 39.76 1.04
C LYS A 440 2.75 38.23 1.04
N TYR A 441 3.36 37.63 2.07
CA TYR A 441 3.13 36.23 2.42
C TYR A 441 1.67 36.12 2.89
N GLU A 442 0.76 35.75 1.99
CA GLU A 442 -0.52 35.21 2.44
C GLU A 442 -0.25 33.79 2.90
N ALA A 443 0.02 33.62 4.20
CA ALA A 443 0.09 32.32 4.84
C ALA A 443 -1.26 31.63 4.63
N SER A 444 -1.33 30.70 3.67
CA SER A 444 -2.46 29.80 3.53
C SER A 444 -2.57 29.02 4.85
N LYS A 445 -3.69 29.21 5.57
CA LYS A 445 -3.95 28.60 6.88
C LYS A 445 -3.91 27.07 6.74
N ILE A 446 -3.01 26.42 7.50
CA ILE A 446 -3.05 24.98 7.76
C ILE A 446 -4.21 24.76 8.72
N GLU A 447 -5.10 23.82 8.41
CA GLU A 447 -6.22 23.52 9.28
C GLU A 447 -5.85 22.37 10.23
N TYR A 448 -6.21 22.53 11.49
CA TYR A 448 -6.03 21.54 12.55
C TYR A 448 -7.40 21.05 12.99
N LEU A 449 -7.56 19.75 13.25
CA LEU A 449 -8.78 19.17 13.80
C LEU A 449 -9.17 19.89 15.10
N PHE A 450 -8.19 20.12 15.98
CA PHE A 450 -8.36 20.93 17.19
C PHE A 450 -7.44 22.14 17.20
N GLU A 451 -7.96 23.32 17.51
CA GLU A 451 -7.13 24.49 17.77
C GLU A 451 -6.32 24.28 19.05
N SER A 452 -6.96 23.85 20.13
CA SER A 452 -6.25 23.52 21.37
C SER A 452 -6.87 22.31 22.08
N VAL A 453 -6.01 21.51 22.71
CA VAL A 453 -6.38 20.30 23.46
C VAL A 453 -5.74 20.39 24.84
N GLN A 454 -6.57 20.34 25.88
CA GLN A 454 -6.13 20.59 27.25
C GLN A 454 -6.93 19.79 28.30
N GLY A 455 -6.46 19.82 29.55
CA GLY A 455 -7.22 19.33 30.70
C GLY A 455 -7.23 17.81 30.85
N ASN A 456 -6.07 17.16 30.72
CA ASN A 456 -5.93 15.69 30.76
C ASN A 456 -6.75 15.00 29.67
N SER A 457 -6.81 15.62 28.49
CA SER A 457 -7.50 15.07 27.35
C SER A 457 -6.72 13.90 26.73
N ASN A 458 -7.44 12.97 26.12
CA ASN A 458 -6.84 11.81 25.45
C ASN A 458 -7.33 11.73 24.01
N LEU A 459 -6.40 11.70 23.06
CA LEU A 459 -6.66 11.51 21.64
C LEU A 459 -6.12 10.14 21.22
N LEU A 460 -6.98 9.25 20.75
CA LEU A 460 -6.67 7.85 20.54
C LEU A 460 -7.14 7.40 19.14
N ASN A 461 -6.35 6.60 18.43
CA ASN A 461 -6.75 5.93 17.18
C ASN A 461 -7.31 6.86 16.09
N ILE A 462 -6.72 8.06 15.93
CA ILE A 462 -7.21 9.07 14.98
C ILE A 462 -6.42 8.98 13.68
N ASN A 463 -7.11 8.75 12.56
CA ASN A 463 -6.52 8.77 11.23
C ASN A 463 -6.94 10.04 10.49
N LEU A 464 -5.97 10.82 10.00
CA LEU A 464 -6.21 12.10 9.33
C LEU A 464 -5.65 12.08 7.90
N GLU A 465 -6.45 12.54 6.94
CA GLU A 465 -6.01 12.79 5.56
C GLU A 465 -6.19 14.29 5.22
N ASP A 466 -5.10 14.94 4.82
CA ASP A 466 -5.04 16.38 4.49
C ASP A 466 -5.47 17.33 5.64
N LEU A 467 -5.39 16.85 6.90
CA LEU A 467 -5.68 17.60 8.12
C LEU A 467 -4.61 17.32 9.20
N CYS A 468 -4.28 18.33 10.02
CA CYS A 468 -3.37 18.18 11.17
C CYS A 468 -4.16 17.92 12.47
N LEU A 469 -3.53 17.36 13.51
CA LEU A 469 -4.26 16.94 14.71
C LEU A 469 -4.64 18.10 15.61
N CYS A 470 -3.64 18.85 16.10
CA CYS A 470 -3.93 20.02 16.90
C CYS A 470 -2.86 21.09 16.82
N GLN A 471 -3.21 22.36 17.02
CA GLN A 471 -2.19 23.40 17.10
C GLN A 471 -1.47 23.33 18.45
N ASP A 472 -2.21 23.42 19.55
CA ASP A 472 -1.65 23.41 20.90
C ASP A 472 -2.09 22.17 21.69
N LEU A 473 -1.13 21.37 22.19
CA LEU A 473 -1.36 20.24 23.08
C LEU A 473 -0.77 20.52 24.47
N TYR A 474 -1.62 20.60 25.49
CA TYR A 474 -1.20 20.89 26.86
C TYR A 474 -1.76 19.85 27.83
N ASP A 475 -0.91 19.29 28.70
CA ASP A 475 -1.31 18.39 29.79
C ASP A 475 -2.26 17.28 29.30
N SER A 476 -1.90 16.60 28.21
CA SER A 476 -2.77 15.68 27.49
C SER A 476 -1.98 14.51 26.89
N THR A 477 -2.69 13.46 26.47
CA THR A 477 -2.09 12.29 25.83
C THR A 477 -2.60 12.07 24.41
N VAL A 478 -1.69 11.67 23.53
CA VAL A 478 -2.00 11.29 22.15
C VAL A 478 -1.40 9.91 21.89
N SER A 479 -2.21 8.96 21.44
CA SER A 479 -1.71 7.64 21.06
C SER A 479 -2.34 7.09 19.78
N ASP A 480 -1.55 6.32 19.04
CA ASP A 480 -2.01 5.49 17.92
C ASP A 480 -2.65 6.33 16.79
N CYS A 481 -2.18 7.56 16.61
CA CYS A 481 -2.67 8.48 15.57
C CYS A 481 -1.82 8.43 14.31
N VAL A 482 -2.46 8.48 13.14
CA VAL A 482 -1.82 8.52 11.83
C VAL A 482 -2.27 9.78 11.08
N SER A 483 -1.34 10.51 10.48
CA SER A 483 -1.66 11.64 9.61
C SER A 483 -0.89 11.59 8.30
N VAL A 484 -1.64 11.68 7.20
CA VAL A 484 -1.12 11.72 5.84
C VAL A 484 -1.56 13.04 5.20
N LEU A 485 -0.59 13.88 4.85
CA LEU A 485 -0.82 15.12 4.11
C LEU A 485 -0.41 14.90 2.65
N ASN A 486 -1.39 14.97 1.74
CA ASN A 486 -1.25 14.74 0.30
C ASN A 486 -1.04 16.02 -0.51
N ASN A 487 -0.94 17.18 0.14
CA ASN A 487 -0.72 18.47 -0.52
C ASN A 487 0.70 19.02 -0.25
N ILE A 488 1.59 18.90 -1.24
CA ILE A 488 2.74 19.80 -1.37
C ILE A 488 2.68 20.38 -2.79
N SER A 489 2.36 21.67 -2.83
CA SER A 489 2.18 22.55 -3.98
C SER A 489 3.23 22.40 -5.09
N ASP A 490 2.75 22.45 -6.35
CA ASP A 490 3.54 22.67 -7.58
C ASP A 490 4.09 24.09 -7.71
N ASP A 491 3.55 25.03 -6.91
CA ASP A 491 4.07 26.38 -6.85
C ASP A 491 5.36 26.37 -6.08
N LYS A 492 6.42 26.18 -6.87
CA LYS A 492 7.77 26.65 -6.69
C LYS A 492 7.83 27.62 -5.47
N HIS A 493 7.16 28.77 -5.44
CA HIS A 493 7.36 29.82 -4.42
C HIS A 493 6.71 29.62 -3.02
N ASN A 494 5.89 28.59 -2.78
CA ASN A 494 5.12 28.47 -1.53
C ASN A 494 5.12 27.01 -1.02
N MET A 495 6.18 26.58 -0.33
CA MET A 495 6.15 25.32 0.43
C MET A 495 5.53 25.52 1.81
N GLN A 496 4.43 24.85 2.12
CA GLN A 496 3.93 24.82 3.51
C GLN A 496 4.72 23.78 4.32
N ILE A 497 5.25 24.17 5.48
CA ILE A 497 5.76 23.22 6.48
C ILE A 497 4.59 22.87 7.40
N SER A 498 4.14 21.64 7.31
CA SER A 498 3.03 21.11 8.10
C SER A 498 3.52 20.27 9.27
N TYR A 499 2.77 20.31 10.36
CA TYR A 499 3.07 19.59 11.60
C TYR A 499 1.82 18.86 12.06
N LEU A 500 1.94 17.63 12.59
CA LEU A 500 0.81 16.97 13.25
C LEU A 500 0.34 17.80 14.45
N ILE A 501 1.29 18.26 15.27
CA ILE A 501 1.04 19.11 16.42
C ILE A 501 2.00 20.31 16.38
N LYS A 502 1.54 21.54 16.50
CA LYS A 502 2.47 22.67 16.48
C LYS A 502 3.28 22.75 17.78
N ASP A 503 2.62 22.91 18.91
CA ASP A 503 3.27 23.08 20.22
C ASP A 503 2.80 22.01 21.21
N ILE A 504 3.74 21.21 21.75
CA ILE A 504 3.48 20.17 22.75
C ILE A 504 4.07 20.60 24.10
N LYS A 505 3.25 20.58 25.16
CA LYS A 505 3.68 20.93 26.52
C LYS A 505 3.11 19.97 27.56
N LYS A 506 3.93 19.49 28.50
CA LYS A 506 3.51 18.60 29.60
C LYS A 506 2.69 17.40 29.15
N SER A 507 2.98 16.88 27.95
CA SER A 507 2.12 15.93 27.26
C SER A 507 2.87 14.68 26.88
N LYS A 508 2.12 13.62 26.57
CA LYS A 508 2.68 12.34 26.15
C LYS A 508 2.16 11.95 24.78
N VAL A 509 3.06 11.71 23.83
CA VAL A 509 2.73 11.28 22.46
C VAL A 509 3.36 9.91 22.22
N THR A 510 2.55 8.92 21.87
CA THR A 510 3.02 7.54 21.70
C THR A 510 2.49 6.86 20.46
N ASN A 511 3.33 6.11 19.75
CA ASN A 511 2.94 5.29 18.60
C ASN A 511 2.22 6.09 17.49
N CYS A 512 2.69 7.31 17.21
CA CYS A 512 2.13 8.16 16.16
C CYS A 512 2.96 8.11 14.88
N GLN A 513 2.27 8.13 13.73
CA GLN A 513 2.89 8.08 12.41
C GLN A 513 2.48 9.29 11.55
N THR A 514 3.44 9.97 10.94
CA THR A 514 3.15 11.20 10.19
C THR A 514 3.94 11.29 8.89
N SER A 515 3.31 11.77 7.81
CA SER A 515 4.02 12.07 6.56
C SER A 515 4.81 13.41 6.62
N SER A 516 4.49 14.26 7.59
CA SER A 516 5.17 15.52 7.89
C SER A 516 5.82 15.49 9.28
N ALA A 517 6.30 16.63 9.77
CA ALA A 517 6.92 16.67 11.09
C ALA A 517 5.90 16.41 12.22
N LEU A 518 6.28 15.64 13.24
CA LEU A 518 5.37 15.34 14.35
C LEU A 518 5.03 16.62 15.12
N ALA A 519 6.05 17.42 15.46
CA ALA A 519 5.81 18.72 16.05
C ALA A 519 6.84 19.81 15.76
N TYR A 520 6.43 21.07 15.97
CA TYR A 520 7.33 22.22 15.83
C TYR A 520 8.15 22.45 17.10
N LYS A 521 7.51 22.50 18.28
CA LYS A 521 8.18 22.63 19.59
C LYS A 521 7.62 21.69 20.63
N VAL A 522 8.50 21.25 21.53
CA VAL A 522 8.16 20.31 22.61
C VAL A 522 8.82 20.75 23.92
N SER A 523 8.04 20.83 24.99
CA SER A 523 8.54 21.12 26.33
C SER A 523 7.93 20.23 27.41
N ASP A 524 8.71 19.82 28.42
CA ASP A 524 8.25 19.01 29.56
C ASP A 524 7.47 17.74 29.16
N SER A 525 7.81 17.11 28.03
CA SER A 525 6.96 16.10 27.39
C SER A 525 7.70 14.80 27.07
N ILE A 526 6.94 13.74 26.78
CA ILE A 526 7.47 12.44 26.41
C ILE A 526 6.95 12.04 25.03
N ILE A 527 7.88 11.77 24.11
CA ILE A 527 7.59 11.21 22.78
C ILE A 527 8.16 9.80 22.74
N ASN A 528 7.32 8.81 22.40
CA ASN A 528 7.73 7.41 22.40
C ASN A 528 7.21 6.67 21.16
N GLN A 529 8.05 5.86 20.51
CA GLN A 529 7.62 4.99 19.41
C GLN A 529 6.97 5.74 18.24
N CYS A 530 7.40 6.98 17.95
CA CYS A 530 6.82 7.76 16.85
C CYS A 530 7.68 7.65 15.59
N THR A 531 7.03 7.63 14.42
CA THR A 531 7.70 7.54 13.12
C THR A 531 7.28 8.66 12.18
N SER A 532 8.24 9.29 11.50
CA SER A 532 7.96 10.32 10.49
C SER A 532 8.79 10.12 9.23
N THR A 533 8.17 10.33 8.06
CA THR A 533 8.87 10.43 6.76
C THR A 533 9.55 11.80 6.56
N SER A 534 9.51 12.66 7.57
CA SER A 534 10.23 13.93 7.66
C SER A 534 11.06 13.93 8.94
N SER A 535 11.15 15.08 9.63
CA SER A 535 11.71 15.15 10.98
C SER A 535 10.68 14.77 12.04
N ILE A 536 11.09 14.21 13.18
CA ILE A 536 10.16 14.09 14.31
C ILE A 536 9.84 15.50 14.81
N LEU A 537 10.86 16.30 15.14
CA LEU A 537 10.69 17.67 15.59
C LEU A 537 11.39 18.67 14.68
N ALA A 538 10.66 19.71 14.29
CA ALA A 538 11.16 20.71 13.35
C ALA A 538 12.04 21.78 14.00
N HIS A 539 11.85 22.10 15.28
CA HIS A 539 12.58 23.20 15.92
C HIS A 539 13.22 22.82 17.27
N THR A 540 12.51 22.95 18.40
CA THR A 540 13.15 22.89 19.74
C THR A 540 12.53 21.87 20.67
N VAL A 541 13.39 21.19 21.42
CA VAL A 541 13.07 20.26 22.51
C VAL A 541 13.65 20.77 23.80
N THR A 542 12.81 21.00 24.81
CA THR A 542 13.24 21.43 26.15
C THR A 542 12.73 20.47 27.22
N ASP A 543 13.58 20.03 28.14
CA ASP A 543 13.17 19.27 29.33
C ASP A 543 12.28 18.04 29.00
N SER A 544 12.56 17.40 27.87
CA SER A 544 11.69 16.35 27.29
C SER A 544 12.47 15.10 26.95
N THR A 545 11.78 13.97 26.90
CA THR A 545 12.37 12.67 26.53
C THR A 545 11.77 12.18 25.23
N ILE A 546 12.64 11.82 24.27
CA ILE A 546 12.25 11.16 23.03
C ILE A 546 12.91 9.78 23.01
N GLN A 547 12.10 8.76 22.81
CA GLN A 547 12.58 7.38 22.82
C GLN A 547 11.93 6.51 21.74
N LEU A 548 12.67 5.52 21.24
CA LEU A 548 12.19 4.53 20.28
C LEU A 548 11.59 5.15 18.99
N SER A 549 12.05 6.34 18.60
CA SER A 549 11.47 7.09 17.47
C SER A 549 12.34 7.03 16.22
N VAL A 550 11.71 7.06 15.05
CA VAL A 550 12.37 6.95 13.73
C VAL A 550 12.03 8.15 12.86
N ALA A 551 13.05 8.80 12.28
CA ALA A 551 12.89 9.89 11.32
C ALA A 551 13.63 9.59 10.01
N GLU A 552 13.01 9.90 8.87
CA GLU A 552 13.73 9.94 7.58
C GLU A 552 14.71 11.11 7.50
N LEU A 553 14.36 12.27 8.09
CA LEU A 553 15.26 13.42 8.21
C LEU A 553 15.91 13.44 9.61
N SER A 554 15.69 14.48 10.40
CA SER A 554 16.27 14.64 11.74
C SER A 554 15.28 14.34 12.87
N ILE A 555 15.80 13.99 14.06
CA ILE A 555 14.93 13.87 15.24
C ILE A 555 14.55 15.26 15.76
N ALA A 556 15.52 16.18 15.84
CA ALA A 556 15.30 17.54 16.29
C ALA A 556 16.35 18.51 15.70
N LEU A 557 16.04 19.81 15.67
CA LEU A 557 17.01 20.85 15.32
C LEU A 557 17.82 21.30 16.54
N TYR A 558 17.14 21.55 17.67
CA TYR A 558 17.76 21.97 18.93
C TYR A 558 17.29 21.12 20.12
N LEU A 559 18.24 20.64 20.93
CA LEU A 559 17.98 19.97 22.20
C LEU A 559 18.50 20.82 23.37
N LYS A 560 17.69 20.96 24.40
CA LYS A 560 18.07 21.61 25.65
C LYS A 560 17.51 20.82 26.83
N LYS A 561 18.37 20.35 27.73
CA LYS A 561 17.93 19.51 28.87
C LYS A 561 17.08 18.30 28.45
N ALA A 562 17.34 17.76 27.26
CA ALA A 562 16.51 16.72 26.66
C ALA A 562 17.24 15.38 26.62
N ILE A 563 16.46 14.30 26.60
CA ILE A 563 16.98 12.93 26.52
C ILE A 563 16.52 12.31 25.19
N LEU A 564 17.47 11.87 24.38
CA LEU A 564 17.23 11.01 23.21
C LEU A 564 17.71 9.60 23.52
N LYS A 565 16.84 8.60 23.41
CA LYS A 565 17.19 7.20 23.68
C LYS A 565 16.67 6.27 22.61
N GLN A 566 17.51 5.41 22.04
CA GLN A 566 17.06 4.41 21.05
C GLN A 566 16.37 5.04 19.83
N CYS A 567 16.85 6.19 19.37
CA CYS A 567 16.31 6.86 18.19
C CYS A 567 17.08 6.51 16.92
N GLN A 568 16.39 6.44 15.79
CA GLN A 568 16.99 6.22 14.48
C GLN A 568 16.71 7.39 13.54
N SER A 569 17.74 7.84 12.83
CA SER A 569 17.64 8.83 11.75
C SER A 569 18.30 8.32 10.48
N PHE A 570 17.72 8.62 9.32
CA PHE A 570 18.33 8.35 8.02
C PHE A 570 19.14 9.54 7.46
N SER A 571 19.24 10.63 8.23
CA SER A 571 20.02 11.84 7.94
C SER A 571 20.87 12.22 9.17
N VAL A 572 20.88 13.48 9.61
CA VAL A 572 21.51 13.93 10.86
C VAL A 572 20.56 13.73 12.04
N LEU A 573 21.04 13.20 13.17
CA LEU A 573 20.18 12.98 14.35
C LEU A 573 19.68 14.30 14.96
N VAL A 574 20.59 15.22 15.28
CA VAL A 574 20.31 16.56 15.82
C VAL A 574 20.95 17.62 14.93
N GLY A 575 20.15 18.50 14.33
CA GLY A 575 20.64 19.39 13.28
C GLY A 575 21.66 20.44 13.74
N LYS A 576 21.37 21.18 14.82
CA LYS A 576 22.22 22.29 15.29
C LYS A 576 22.91 21.99 16.60
N SER A 577 22.21 22.09 17.72
CA SER A 577 22.85 22.00 19.04
C SER A 577 22.12 21.10 20.02
N ALA A 578 22.92 20.52 20.91
CA ALA A 578 22.46 19.80 22.09
C ALA A 578 23.18 20.36 23.32
N ILE A 579 22.40 20.96 24.22
CA ILE A 579 22.88 21.65 25.42
C ILE A 579 22.28 20.95 26.65
N GLU A 580 23.11 20.61 27.63
CA GLU A 580 22.68 19.90 28.85
C GLU A 580 21.84 18.63 28.57
N SER A 581 22.09 17.97 27.44
CA SER A 581 21.26 16.91 26.89
C SER A 581 21.97 15.56 26.90
N HIS A 582 21.21 14.48 26.83
CA HIS A 582 21.72 13.11 26.87
C HIS A 582 21.24 12.33 25.66
N ILE A 583 22.15 11.82 24.84
CA ILE A 583 21.88 11.03 23.64
C ILE A 583 22.47 9.64 23.85
N GLU A 584 21.64 8.60 23.77
CA GLU A 584 22.05 7.24 24.11
C GLU A 584 21.45 6.18 23.18
N ASN A 585 22.27 5.21 22.76
CA ASN A 585 21.84 4.08 21.96
C ASN A 585 21.14 4.49 20.66
N CYS A 586 21.64 5.52 19.96
CA CYS A 586 21.02 5.99 18.72
C CYS A 586 21.69 5.40 17.48
N LEU A 587 20.96 5.33 16.36
CA LEU A 587 21.44 4.84 15.07
C LEU A 587 21.29 5.93 14.02
N VAL A 588 22.40 6.30 13.39
CA VAL A 588 22.40 7.18 12.21
C VAL A 588 22.77 6.34 10.99
N LEU A 589 21.81 6.15 10.08
CA LEU A 589 21.96 5.34 8.89
C LEU A 589 21.73 6.15 7.62
N LEU A 590 22.81 6.66 7.02
CA LEU A 590 22.71 7.47 5.81
C LEU A 590 22.24 6.61 4.63
N LYS A 591 21.04 6.89 4.10
CA LYS A 591 20.50 6.30 2.87
C LYS A 591 20.65 7.29 1.71
N THR A 592 21.11 6.79 0.55
CA THR A 592 21.03 7.52 -0.72
C THR A 592 19.68 7.27 -1.37
N THR A 593 18.65 7.93 -0.89
CA THR A 593 17.53 8.26 -1.77
C THR A 593 18.00 9.44 -2.63
N GLU A 594 17.83 9.29 -3.94
CA GLU A 594 18.34 10.25 -4.94
C GLU A 594 17.98 11.69 -4.51
N ASP A 595 18.98 12.58 -4.51
CA ASP A 595 18.88 14.03 -4.30
C ASP A 595 18.80 14.65 -2.88
N ILE A 596 18.62 13.89 -1.79
CA ILE A 596 18.35 14.53 -0.47
C ILE A 596 19.59 15.15 0.19
N PHE A 597 20.78 14.56 0.00
CA PHE A 597 22.00 15.13 0.60
C PHE A 597 22.55 16.38 -0.12
N LEU A 598 21.97 16.76 -1.28
CA LEU A 598 22.68 17.58 -2.28
C LEU A 598 21.95 18.75 -2.92
N ARG A 599 20.63 18.88 -2.79
CA ARG A 599 19.94 20.02 -3.44
C ARG A 599 19.95 21.32 -2.64
N TYR A 600 20.42 21.34 -1.39
CA TYR A 600 20.26 22.51 -0.52
C TYR A 600 21.54 23.27 -0.17
N SER A 601 22.66 23.01 -0.85
CA SER A 601 23.89 23.79 -0.68
C SER A 601 24.40 24.41 -1.98
N SER A 602 23.61 24.45 -3.06
CA SER A 602 24.17 24.76 -4.38
C SER A 602 23.73 26.04 -5.04
N GLN A 603 22.78 26.84 -4.50
CA GLN A 603 22.44 28.07 -5.24
C GLN A 603 21.80 29.25 -4.51
N TYR A 604 21.47 29.19 -3.23
CA TYR A 604 20.71 30.27 -2.60
C TYR A 604 21.17 30.51 -1.15
N ASP A 605 21.35 31.78 -0.78
CA ASP A 605 21.43 32.24 0.62
C ASP A 605 20.13 31.82 1.32
N LEU A 606 20.10 30.60 1.85
CA LEU A 606 18.99 30.04 2.62
C LEU A 606 19.14 30.50 4.08
N PRO A 607 18.17 31.19 4.68
CA PRO A 607 18.01 31.38 6.12
C PRO A 607 17.93 30.04 6.83
N ASP A 608 18.95 29.75 7.62
CA ASP A 608 18.98 29.45 9.05
C ASP A 608 17.99 28.43 9.68
N GLN A 609 16.96 27.93 9.00
CA GLN A 609 15.83 27.26 9.67
C GLN A 609 15.41 25.88 9.15
N LEU A 610 15.89 25.37 8.01
CA LEU A 610 15.48 24.03 7.54
C LEU A 610 16.59 23.00 7.37
N PHE A 611 17.85 23.42 7.46
CA PHE A 611 18.96 22.53 7.72
C PHE A 611 19.78 23.18 8.82
N GLY A 612 20.22 22.39 9.80
CA GLY A 612 20.99 22.86 10.95
C GLY A 612 22.41 23.27 10.58
N ILE A 613 22.50 24.28 9.73
CA ILE A 613 23.73 24.76 9.14
C ILE A 613 23.64 26.29 9.17
N GLU A 614 23.93 26.85 10.34
CA GLU A 614 24.42 28.22 10.41
C GLU A 614 25.94 28.18 10.22
N SER A 615 26.40 28.75 9.13
CA SER A 615 27.59 29.59 9.19
C SER A 615 27.23 30.82 10.03
N ASN A 616 27.83 30.97 11.21
CA ASN A 616 27.90 32.20 12.04
C ASN A 616 27.30 32.20 13.46
N GLU A 617 27.52 31.15 14.28
CA GLU A 617 27.48 31.32 15.75
C GLU A 617 28.66 30.67 16.51
N ILE A 618 29.81 30.45 15.85
CA ILE A 618 31.09 30.35 16.59
C ILE A 618 31.68 31.76 16.70
N GLN A 619 30.92 32.71 17.26
CA GLN A 619 31.50 33.98 17.69
C GLN A 619 32.20 33.76 19.04
N HIS A 620 33.48 33.37 18.94
CA HIS A 620 34.61 33.82 19.75
C HIS A 620 35.61 32.69 20.06
N ARG A 621 36.70 32.64 19.27
CA ARG A 621 38.04 33.12 19.68
C ARG A 621 39.04 32.88 18.55
N ASN A 622 39.43 33.97 17.90
CA ASN A 622 40.69 34.15 17.17
C ASN A 622 41.04 33.14 16.07
N TYR A 623 40.34 33.10 14.94
CA TYR A 623 41.01 32.78 13.66
C TYR A 623 40.33 33.51 12.50
N ASN A 624 41.04 34.48 11.91
CA ASN A 624 40.85 34.89 10.52
C ASN A 624 41.22 33.69 9.66
N THR A 625 40.32 33.14 8.84
CA THR A 625 40.52 32.49 7.52
C THR A 625 39.41 31.47 7.21
N ASP A 626 38.74 31.68 6.06
CA ASP A 626 37.87 30.77 5.29
C ASP A 626 36.57 30.23 5.96
N GLU A 627 35.42 30.54 5.34
CA GLU A 627 34.08 30.08 5.72
C GLU A 627 33.91 28.57 5.45
N TYR A 628 34.16 27.73 6.46
CA TYR A 628 33.92 26.29 6.39
C TYR A 628 32.61 25.89 7.06
N LEU A 629 31.84 25.03 6.40
CA LEU A 629 30.63 24.40 6.95
C LEU A 629 31.01 23.25 7.88
N ASN A 630 30.62 23.32 9.15
CA ASN A 630 30.93 22.32 10.17
C ASN A 630 29.74 21.36 10.37
N VAL A 631 29.88 20.09 9.99
CA VAL A 631 28.78 19.11 10.08
C VAL A 631 29.16 17.89 10.92
N GLY A 632 28.33 17.58 11.92
CA GLY A 632 28.34 16.34 12.68
C GLY A 632 27.11 15.49 12.38
N LEU A 633 27.26 14.17 12.20
CA LEU A 633 26.13 13.29 11.85
C LEU A 633 25.20 12.99 13.03
N VAL A 634 25.70 13.09 14.26
CA VAL A 634 24.87 13.00 15.46
C VAL A 634 24.44 14.39 15.91
N VAL A 635 25.37 15.34 15.99
CA VAL A 635 25.06 16.73 16.34
C VAL A 635 26.14 17.70 15.84
N SER A 636 25.77 18.91 15.45
CA SER A 636 26.76 19.92 15.03
C SER A 636 27.48 20.53 16.24
N HIS A 637 26.76 20.93 17.28
CA HIS A 637 27.31 21.53 18.50
C HIS A 637 26.82 20.82 19.77
N LEU A 638 27.74 20.24 20.54
CA LEU A 638 27.46 19.55 21.80
C LEU A 638 28.05 20.34 22.97
N GLU A 639 27.21 20.74 23.93
CA GLU A 639 27.63 21.52 25.11
C GLU A 639 27.07 20.92 26.40
N SER A 640 27.90 20.73 27.42
CA SER A 640 27.50 20.16 28.72
C SER A 640 26.64 18.87 28.59
N SER A 641 26.90 18.07 27.56
CA SER A 641 26.00 17.01 27.09
C SER A 641 26.74 15.68 26.91
N ASN A 642 25.98 14.59 26.87
CA ASN A 642 26.53 13.24 26.74
C ASN A 642 26.04 12.56 25.45
N ILE A 643 26.93 11.88 24.74
CA ILE A 643 26.61 10.95 23.65
C ILE A 643 27.19 9.58 23.99
N LEU A 644 26.32 8.58 24.12
CA LEU A 644 26.69 7.22 24.51
C LEU A 644 26.21 6.19 23.47
N ASN A 645 27.03 5.16 23.25
CA ASN A 645 26.64 3.94 22.51
C ASN A 645 25.94 4.19 21.17
N THR A 646 26.37 5.21 20.43
CA THR A 646 25.71 5.62 19.18
C THR A 646 26.45 5.03 17.98
N PHE A 647 25.72 4.40 17.06
CA PHE A 647 26.27 3.87 15.80
C PHE A 647 25.99 4.82 14.64
N VAL A 648 27.02 5.13 13.84
CA VAL A 648 26.89 5.98 12.65
C VAL A 648 27.45 5.22 11.44
N THR A 649 26.65 5.01 10.39
CA THR A 649 27.10 4.34 9.17
C THR A 649 26.35 4.83 7.91
N ALA A 650 26.85 4.46 6.74
CA ALA A 650 26.24 4.78 5.44
C ALA A 650 26.11 3.53 4.56
N HIS A 651 25.01 3.44 3.79
CA HIS A 651 24.89 2.43 2.74
C HIS A 651 25.64 2.86 1.47
N ASP A 652 26.09 1.87 0.68
CA ASP A 652 26.99 2.00 -0.47
C ASP A 652 26.54 3.11 -1.46
N LEU A 653 27.14 4.30 -1.34
CA LEU A 653 26.83 5.48 -2.15
C LEU A 653 27.24 5.24 -3.61
N LYS A 654 26.31 4.73 -4.43
CA LYS A 654 26.55 4.45 -5.86
C LYS A 654 26.77 5.73 -6.70
N ARG A 655 26.26 6.89 -6.27
CA ARG A 655 26.46 8.19 -6.94
C ARG A 655 27.19 9.17 -6.01
N GLY A 656 28.16 9.88 -6.58
CA GLY A 656 28.99 10.85 -5.87
C GLY A 656 28.19 12.06 -5.39
N VAL A 657 28.58 12.60 -4.24
CA VAL A 657 27.91 13.72 -3.60
C VAL A 657 28.49 15.03 -4.17
N VAL A 658 27.72 15.73 -5.01
CA VAL A 658 28.03 17.06 -5.59
C VAL A 658 27.83 18.18 -4.56
N MET A 659 28.80 18.38 -3.66
CA MET A 659 28.80 19.58 -2.80
C MET A 659 29.20 20.81 -3.64
N ASN A 660 28.92 22.04 -3.20
CA ASN A 660 29.45 23.30 -3.78
C ASN A 660 30.31 24.13 -2.80
N TYR A 661 30.41 23.75 -1.52
CA TYR A 661 31.16 24.46 -0.48
C TYR A 661 32.26 23.61 0.16
N SER A 662 33.28 24.27 0.71
CA SER A 662 34.29 23.64 1.57
C SER A 662 33.69 23.25 2.92
N MET A 663 33.57 21.94 3.18
CA MET A 663 32.99 21.40 4.42
C MET A 663 34.06 20.75 5.30
N MET A 664 34.02 21.06 6.59
CA MET A 664 34.69 20.29 7.64
C MET A 664 33.70 19.29 8.23
N TRP A 665 33.99 18.02 8.03
CA TRP A 665 33.14 16.91 8.44
C TRP A 665 33.74 16.20 9.64
N SER A 666 32.92 15.98 10.67
CA SER A 666 33.21 15.13 11.82
C SER A 666 32.15 14.04 11.92
N GLY A 667 32.54 12.81 12.25
CA GLY A 667 31.64 11.67 12.18
C GLY A 667 30.53 11.66 13.23
N ILE A 668 30.77 12.19 14.44
CA ILE A 668 29.77 12.22 15.52
C ILE A 668 29.36 13.65 15.83
N ALA A 669 30.29 14.46 16.34
CA ALA A 669 30.03 15.85 16.74
C ALA A 669 30.98 16.81 16.03
N SER A 670 30.51 17.96 15.54
CA SER A 670 31.43 18.95 14.96
C SER A 670 32.14 19.79 16.02
N GLY A 671 31.39 20.25 17.04
CA GLY A 671 31.91 20.91 18.23
C GLY A 671 31.48 20.16 19.50
N CYS A 672 32.37 20.07 20.48
CA CYS A 672 32.17 19.37 21.75
C CYS A 672 32.78 20.19 22.91
N PHE A 673 31.94 20.73 23.78
CA PHE A 673 32.33 21.65 24.85
C PHE A 673 31.82 21.13 26.19
N ASP A 674 32.72 20.92 27.15
CA ASP A 674 32.41 20.38 28.49
C ASP A 674 31.51 19.13 28.44
N SER A 675 31.74 18.26 27.44
CA SER A 675 30.83 17.18 27.06
C SER A 675 31.54 15.83 27.05
N LYS A 676 30.75 14.75 27.05
CA LYS A 676 31.26 13.38 27.07
C LYS A 676 30.76 12.60 25.87
N VAL A 677 31.68 11.96 25.14
CA VAL A 677 31.35 11.01 24.07
C VAL A 677 32.00 9.67 24.39
N GLU A 678 31.19 8.63 24.64
CA GLU A 678 31.69 7.31 25.05
C GLU A 678 31.00 6.15 24.32
N GLY A 679 31.79 5.14 23.94
CA GLY A 679 31.27 3.90 23.37
C GLY A 679 30.65 4.05 21.98
N CYS A 680 30.88 5.15 21.29
CA CYS A 680 30.29 5.41 19.98
C CYS A 680 31.15 4.84 18.84
N VAL A 681 30.50 4.39 17.78
CA VAL A 681 31.17 3.73 16.65
C VAL A 681 30.83 4.40 15.33
N LEU A 682 31.86 4.86 14.64
CA LEU A 682 31.78 5.40 13.28
C LEU A 682 32.16 4.32 12.26
N GLY A 683 31.16 3.84 11.55
CA GLY A 683 31.22 2.85 10.47
C GLY A 683 31.83 3.37 9.16
N SER A 684 31.59 2.62 8.09
CA SER A 684 32.14 2.90 6.76
C SER A 684 31.37 3.99 6.01
N CYS A 685 31.51 5.25 6.42
CA CYS A 685 30.96 6.41 5.71
C CYS A 685 31.95 6.93 4.65
N ARG A 686 31.82 6.49 3.39
CA ARG A 686 32.66 6.99 2.28
C ARG A 686 31.95 8.11 1.51
N LEU A 687 32.24 9.36 1.85
CA LEU A 687 31.87 10.51 1.02
C LEU A 687 32.83 10.59 -0.18
N LYS A 688 32.36 10.32 -1.40
CA LYS A 688 33.17 10.46 -2.63
C LYS A 688 33.32 11.94 -2.98
N LYS A 689 34.55 12.40 -3.27
CA LYS A 689 34.81 13.73 -3.82
C LYS A 689 34.14 13.85 -5.21
N PRO A 690 33.44 14.96 -5.51
CA PRO A 690 33.00 15.23 -6.88
C PRO A 690 34.22 15.50 -7.77
N SER A 691 34.19 15.03 -9.02
CA SER A 691 35.32 15.10 -9.95
C SER A 691 35.58 16.51 -10.52
N ASN A 692 34.63 17.45 -10.39
CA ASN A 692 34.63 18.68 -11.18
C ASN A 692 34.67 19.99 -10.37
N TYR A 693 34.58 19.96 -9.03
CA TYR A 693 34.68 21.16 -8.19
C TYR A 693 35.70 20.93 -7.06
N GLY A 694 36.62 21.88 -6.90
CA GLY A 694 37.76 21.83 -5.97
C GLY A 694 37.37 21.92 -4.49
N ILE A 695 36.57 20.97 -4.01
CA ILE A 695 36.06 20.97 -2.64
C ILE A 695 37.03 20.27 -1.73
N TYR A 696 37.60 21.06 -0.83
CA TYR A 696 38.49 20.59 0.21
C TYR A 696 37.64 20.02 1.36
N VAL A 697 37.45 18.70 1.40
CA VAL A 697 37.03 18.01 2.63
C VAL A 697 38.26 17.94 3.54
N GLY A 698 38.48 18.99 4.32
CA GLY A 698 39.56 19.08 5.29
C GLY A 698 39.32 18.12 6.45
N ARG A 699 39.73 16.86 6.33
CA ARG A 699 39.59 15.86 7.40
C ARG A 699 40.68 16.09 8.45
N LYS A 700 40.37 16.84 9.51
CA LYS A 700 41.23 16.91 10.70
C LYS A 700 40.80 15.94 11.80
N SER A 701 39.50 15.61 11.90
CA SER A 701 39.01 14.75 12.98
C SER A 701 37.91 13.75 12.57
N ARG A 702 37.89 12.56 13.19
CA ARG A 702 36.97 11.45 12.86
C ARG A 702 35.74 11.41 13.75
N ILE A 703 35.89 11.56 15.06
CA ILE A 703 34.76 11.48 16.01
C ILE A 703 34.26 12.89 16.35
N ALA A 704 35.15 13.76 16.81
CA ALA A 704 34.83 15.15 17.17
C ALA A 704 35.78 16.16 16.54
N GLY A 705 35.26 17.25 15.98
CA GLY A 705 36.03 18.27 15.28
C GLY A 705 36.77 19.23 16.21
N TYR A 706 36.01 20.11 16.86
CA TYR A 706 36.47 21.11 17.82
C TYR A 706 36.12 20.68 19.22
N THR A 707 37.09 20.65 20.13
CA THR A 707 36.86 20.15 21.48
C THR A 707 37.46 21.03 22.56
N GLU A 708 36.68 21.33 23.59
CA GLU A 708 37.14 22.01 24.80
C GLU A 708 36.63 21.27 26.03
N LYS A 709 37.53 21.00 26.99
CA LYS A 709 37.22 20.36 28.30
C LYS A 709 36.34 19.09 28.20
N SER A 710 36.39 18.41 27.06
CA SER A 710 35.52 17.26 26.77
C SER A 710 36.26 15.94 26.92
N THR A 711 35.52 14.87 27.17
CA THR A 711 36.08 13.52 27.39
C THR A 711 35.65 12.54 26.31
N PHE A 712 36.61 11.77 25.79
CA PHE A 712 36.38 10.76 24.75
C PHE A 712 36.90 9.41 25.24
N LYS A 713 36.02 8.40 25.29
CA LYS A 713 36.39 7.08 25.82
C LYS A 713 35.77 5.96 24.98
N SER A 714 36.56 4.93 24.68
CA SER A 714 36.08 3.73 23.97
C SER A 714 35.35 4.00 22.64
N ASN A 715 35.69 5.09 21.95
CA ASN A 715 35.09 5.43 20.66
C ASN A 715 35.87 4.77 19.52
N ILE A 716 35.18 4.21 18.52
CA ILE A 716 35.79 3.44 17.43
C ILE A 716 35.53 4.09 16.08
N SER A 717 36.53 4.05 15.19
CA SER A 717 36.40 4.47 13.79
C SER A 717 36.99 3.43 12.84
N VAL A 718 36.26 3.10 11.77
CA VAL A 718 36.72 2.12 10.77
C VAL A 718 37.97 2.61 10.04
N SER A 719 38.96 1.73 9.86
CA SER A 719 40.29 1.99 9.26
C SER A 719 40.27 2.57 7.85
N THR A 720 39.17 2.41 7.12
CA THR A 720 38.97 3.03 5.81
C THR A 720 38.73 4.54 5.87
N GLN A 721 38.57 5.13 7.05
CA GLN A 721 38.41 6.57 7.25
C GLN A 721 39.77 7.27 7.36
N THR A 722 39.95 8.40 6.68
CA THR A 722 41.21 9.16 6.77
C THR A 722 41.19 10.12 7.95
N GLY A 723 42.23 10.09 8.78
CA GLY A 723 42.42 10.94 9.96
C GLY A 723 43.48 10.32 10.88
N ALA A 724 44.38 11.13 11.45
CA ALA A 724 45.44 10.63 12.33
C ALA A 724 44.88 10.25 13.71
N ARG A 725 45.53 9.34 14.44
CA ARG A 725 45.16 9.11 15.86
C ARG A 725 45.47 10.39 16.66
N SER A 726 44.54 10.80 17.51
CA SER A 726 44.75 11.89 18.46
C SER A 726 44.99 11.32 19.86
N SER A 727 45.89 11.92 20.63
CA SER A 727 46.14 11.56 22.04
C SER A 727 44.96 11.88 22.96
N THR A 728 44.06 12.77 22.55
CA THR A 728 42.88 13.20 23.31
C THR A 728 41.64 12.34 23.03
N GLY A 729 41.72 11.35 22.14
CA GLY A 729 40.62 10.43 21.81
C GLY A 729 39.59 10.94 20.80
N GLU A 730 39.73 12.19 20.33
CA GLU A 730 38.85 12.88 19.35
C GLU A 730 38.72 12.18 17.99
N ASN A 731 39.62 11.24 17.69
CA ASN A 731 39.63 10.48 16.45
C ASN A 731 39.21 9.02 16.64
N GLY A 732 38.92 8.60 17.87
CA GLY A 732 38.63 7.20 18.21
C GLY A 732 39.77 6.25 17.89
N GLU A 733 39.65 5.02 18.36
CA GLU A 733 40.55 3.94 17.99
C GLU A 733 40.27 3.48 16.56
N THR A 734 41.34 3.31 15.77
CA THR A 734 41.21 2.79 14.40
C THR A 734 41.00 1.28 14.44
N MET A 735 39.91 0.80 13.87
CA MET A 735 39.59 -0.63 13.80
C MET A 735 39.29 -1.08 12.37
N ASP A 736 39.78 -2.27 11.98
CA ASP A 736 39.41 -2.83 10.68
C ASP A 736 37.94 -3.27 10.65
N LYS A 737 37.28 -3.04 9.50
CA LYS A 737 35.86 -3.38 9.31
C LYS A 737 35.56 -4.84 9.66
N LEU A 738 36.47 -5.76 9.34
CA LEU A 738 36.33 -7.20 9.61
C LEU A 738 36.36 -7.56 11.10
N ARG A 739 36.86 -6.67 11.97
CA ARG A 739 36.92 -6.90 13.42
C ARG A 739 35.71 -6.36 14.17
N LEU A 740 34.86 -5.55 13.52
CA LEU A 740 33.56 -5.14 14.04
C LEU A 740 32.60 -6.33 13.94
N THR A 741 32.52 -7.11 15.01
CA THR A 741 31.64 -8.27 15.16
C THR A 741 30.72 -8.05 16.36
N GLN A 742 29.57 -8.74 16.43
CA GLN A 742 28.67 -8.68 17.58
C GLN A 742 29.41 -8.83 18.92
N ASN A 743 30.25 -9.85 19.02
CA ASN A 743 31.08 -10.14 20.19
C ASN A 743 31.94 -8.95 20.65
N TYR A 744 32.41 -8.11 19.71
CA TYR A 744 33.19 -6.93 20.07
C TYR A 744 32.31 -5.85 20.73
N PHE A 745 31.13 -5.59 20.18
CA PHE A 745 30.20 -4.61 20.76
C PHE A 745 29.70 -5.06 22.14
N GLU A 746 29.36 -6.34 22.30
CA GLU A 746 28.89 -6.90 23.59
C GLU A 746 29.99 -6.93 24.65
N ASN A 747 31.15 -7.51 24.36
CA ASN A 747 32.16 -7.78 25.39
C ASN A 747 33.18 -6.65 25.58
N THR A 748 33.38 -5.79 24.59
CA THR A 748 34.36 -4.68 24.69
C THR A 748 33.69 -3.33 24.92
N LEU A 749 32.61 -3.05 24.18
CA LEU A 749 31.88 -1.78 24.32
C LEU A 749 30.71 -1.89 25.31
N HIS A 750 30.39 -3.10 25.79
CA HIS A 750 29.29 -3.36 26.72
C HIS A 750 27.93 -2.89 26.19
N TRP A 751 27.70 -3.04 24.88
CA TRP A 751 26.40 -2.77 24.27
C TRP A 751 25.41 -3.89 24.61
N ASP A 752 24.17 -3.50 24.88
CA ASP A 752 23.08 -4.42 25.19
C ASP A 752 22.41 -4.94 23.91
N PHE A 753 22.73 -6.18 23.54
CA PHE A 753 22.09 -6.89 22.42
C PHE A 753 20.88 -7.75 22.84
N GLU A 754 20.55 -7.78 24.13
CA GLU A 754 19.36 -8.46 24.62
C GLU A 754 18.12 -7.57 24.44
N SER A 755 18.22 -6.29 24.81
CA SER A 755 17.07 -5.38 24.86
C SER A 755 17.14 -4.17 23.92
N VAL A 756 18.33 -3.81 23.41
CA VAL A 756 18.52 -2.55 22.68
C VAL A 756 18.96 -2.75 21.23
N TRP A 757 19.90 -3.65 20.98
CA TRP A 757 20.47 -3.89 19.66
C TRP A 757 20.23 -5.33 19.21
N TYR A 758 20.19 -5.58 17.91
CA TYR A 758 20.34 -6.92 17.36
C TYR A 758 21.39 -6.90 16.26
N TRP A 759 21.98 -8.07 15.97
CA TRP A 759 22.99 -8.19 14.94
C TRP A 759 22.37 -8.60 13.60
N ASP A 760 22.54 -7.77 12.57
CA ASP A 760 22.16 -8.11 11.19
C ASP A 760 23.35 -8.83 10.52
N ASN A 761 23.16 -10.12 10.25
CA ASN A 761 24.17 -10.98 9.60
C ASN A 761 24.39 -10.61 8.12
N ASP A 762 23.36 -10.11 7.42
CA ASP A 762 23.46 -9.77 6.00
C ASP A 762 24.27 -8.49 5.80
N ARG A 763 24.10 -7.51 6.71
CA ARG A 763 24.84 -6.25 6.69
C ARG A 763 26.14 -6.29 7.50
N ASN A 764 26.29 -7.30 8.35
CA ASN A 764 27.37 -7.42 9.34
C ASN A 764 27.49 -6.14 10.19
N SER A 765 26.37 -5.72 10.78
CA SER A 765 26.25 -4.46 11.52
C SER A 765 25.17 -4.52 12.62
N PRO A 766 25.30 -3.73 13.71
CA PRO A 766 24.26 -3.61 14.71
C PRO A 766 23.06 -2.80 14.16
N VAL A 767 21.85 -3.24 14.51
CA VAL A 767 20.59 -2.57 14.20
C VAL A 767 19.82 -2.37 15.50
N LEU A 768 19.12 -1.25 15.63
CA LEU A 768 18.31 -0.98 16.83
C LEU A 768 17.08 -1.89 16.88
N GLN A 769 16.84 -2.47 18.06
CA GLN A 769 15.56 -3.10 18.38
C GLN A 769 14.53 -2.01 18.65
N MET A 770 13.61 -1.84 17.72
CA MET A 770 12.42 -1.03 17.95
C MET A 770 11.34 -1.98 18.48
N GLN A 771 10.96 -1.87 19.75
CA GLN A 771 9.80 -2.60 20.28
C GLN A 771 8.53 -2.03 19.64
N THR A 772 8.15 -2.55 18.48
CA THR A 772 6.82 -2.35 17.90
C THR A 772 6.06 -3.65 18.07
N GLY A 773 4.85 -3.59 18.65
CA GLY A 773 3.89 -4.65 18.47
C GLY A 773 3.71 -4.85 16.97
N ASN A 774 4.12 -6.01 16.46
CA ASN A 774 4.05 -6.44 15.06
C ASN A 774 4.48 -5.37 14.04
N LEU A 775 5.80 -5.17 13.87
CA LEU A 775 6.47 -5.05 12.57
C LEU A 775 7.93 -4.63 12.81
N ILE A 776 8.85 -5.58 12.66
CA ILE A 776 10.29 -5.30 12.53
C ILE A 776 10.44 -4.48 11.24
N ILE A 777 10.83 -3.22 11.37
CA ILE A 777 11.18 -2.36 10.23
C ILE A 777 12.54 -2.82 9.72
N ASP A 778 12.53 -3.82 8.85
CA ASP A 778 13.68 -4.11 8.01
C ASP A 778 13.72 -3.08 6.88
N ALA A 779 14.83 -2.36 6.74
CA ALA A 779 14.99 -1.22 5.82
C ALA A 779 14.92 -1.56 4.31
N ARG A 780 14.41 -2.75 3.95
CA ARG A 780 14.00 -3.16 2.60
C ARG A 780 12.47 -3.16 2.41
N SER A 781 11.66 -3.00 3.46
CA SER A 781 10.20 -3.03 3.37
C SER A 781 9.56 -1.66 3.13
N THR A 782 10.34 -0.59 3.01
CA THR A 782 9.85 0.76 2.63
C THR A 782 9.59 0.90 1.12
N GLU A 783 9.14 -0.18 0.47
CA GLU A 783 8.43 -0.11 -0.81
C GLU A 783 7.03 -0.74 -0.77
N LYS A 784 6.61 -1.39 0.34
CA LYS A 784 5.24 -1.89 0.50
C LYS A 784 4.87 -2.00 1.98
N LEU A 785 4.41 -0.89 2.54
CA LEU A 785 3.54 -0.90 3.72
C LEU A 785 2.60 0.30 3.65
N LEU A 786 1.89 0.39 2.51
CA LEU A 786 0.50 0.78 2.58
C LEU A 786 -0.20 -0.33 3.37
N THR A 787 -0.99 0.04 4.35
CA THR A 787 -1.99 -0.82 4.99
C THR A 787 -2.75 -1.58 3.89
N GLU A 788 -2.34 -2.81 3.57
CA GLU A 788 -3.08 -3.63 2.63
C GLU A 788 -4.38 -4.01 3.33
N ASP A 789 -5.43 -3.29 2.96
CA ASP A 789 -6.83 -3.63 3.19
C ASP A 789 -7.01 -5.16 3.07
N LEU A 790 -7.82 -5.77 3.94
CA LEU A 790 -8.08 -7.21 3.91
C LEU A 790 -8.54 -7.63 2.51
N LEU A 791 -9.28 -6.77 1.81
CA LEU A 791 -9.62 -6.96 0.41
C LEU A 791 -8.39 -6.96 -0.50
N THR A 792 -7.44 -6.04 -0.32
CA THR A 792 -6.17 -6.00 -1.10
C THR A 792 -5.32 -7.25 -0.86
N ARG A 793 -5.22 -7.73 0.39
CA ARG A 793 -4.55 -8.99 0.71
C ARG A 793 -5.28 -10.21 0.13
N GLN A 794 -6.61 -10.22 0.18
CA GLN A 794 -7.43 -11.29 -0.41
C GLN A 794 -7.34 -11.28 -1.95
N ILE A 795 -7.23 -10.10 -2.56
CA ILE A 795 -7.01 -9.95 -4.01
C ILE A 795 -5.63 -10.48 -4.38
N SER A 796 -4.57 -10.12 -3.65
CA SER A 796 -3.20 -10.55 -3.96
C SER A 796 -2.99 -12.07 -3.80
N GLN A 797 -3.80 -12.74 -2.98
CA GLN A 797 -3.77 -14.19 -2.78
C GLN A 797 -4.67 -14.99 -3.73
N ASN A 798 -5.57 -14.33 -4.48
CA ASN A 798 -6.49 -14.98 -5.41
C ASN A 798 -5.78 -15.24 -6.75
N ILE A 799 -5.66 -16.50 -7.17
CA ILE A 799 -4.93 -16.87 -8.40
C ILE A 799 -5.54 -16.28 -9.69
N TRP A 800 -6.78 -15.80 -9.64
CA TRP A 800 -7.51 -15.25 -10.80
C TRP A 800 -7.45 -13.74 -10.91
N LEU A 801 -7.02 -13.05 -9.85
CA LEU A 801 -6.82 -11.60 -9.81
C LEU A 801 -5.33 -11.29 -9.90
#